data_AF-A0A167QJV2-F1
#
_entry.id   AF-A0A167QJV2-F1
#
_cell.length_a   1.000
_cell.length_b   1.000
_cell.length_c   1.000
_cell.angle_alpha   90.00
_cell.angle_beta   90.00
_cell.angle_gamma   90.00
#
_symmetry.space_group_name_H-M   'P 1'
#
loop_
_entity.id
_entity.type
_entity.pdbx_description
1 polymer ?
#
loop_
_entity_poly.entity_id
_entity_poly.type
_entity_poly.pdbx_seq_one_letter_code
_entity_poly.pdbx_strand_id
1 'polypeptide(L)'
;MCIPMTPNHVRLIDSCYPHHSALLATAPDYRPNSQELSRLTYYASNRPGKLPKITSYLEKRAKNEAAKAKYGNAKQKASLLITLAIFRSLTVECRRELAVFSRTVIVVVGVAVTSLPNDIEVAARAASVFTAWTTYTDGGLIGVDDQLTKSYLAVSRHYGHLCLLVNNNDAELRNRSRLLGLAAISGIVASDALYASLTEFQAQIPILAPALIQNIAGMPISTLNDVCATMETQPQPTSPYLAEIQQRPPLSQRRAASIHVHIDGEKGPSTLDVAEAALRALKTIFQQSNAAQIARTIGAIVGSLDSSDVWSNVEFCCWLADRALVWSQYQYRFAVPTRLVDLLLRSQDTPVPTARLMSFMAMLTTVFTSPISLVNFSTSDVLTNLITVLLRRVAIDPEDGLVPALVQCVSSLGTHVYYADQIQDLAEELITRLVNIQLNGISGEGPSSTNPIRAVSLRCLVLCLKGLIETANRSSGMKKNTSSSILGESSRTMTEPIEFVLERHDSTGIVREDYSPNPRKNNISPELWQETIAVLCETDFSVRSSYAQALLTFLLVEVPREPYAVDPAIANREDGKGVRLPAPGRPLTAPDATTRLLHAIHASVFHLALAPSLGFRSGAPSEASEDFEQHVQVDPPTPDVTSSRFGEIEMNEQLNRPSPSRRRLSRALTALLGTPAVDHMATATFSDYAFLLNILTTLHRRLPGRALLVGVPMLVAMDTTANSTLRDGNEATHGRARAVKALLGRVWEEIGEIWDSDEIRQHAQEALSTLPKSISLADPATPPLGTNNVIEDPVAFPTPTSTDESKFPFINAEAMVTALASNDRVQAVLGLDKQGVLKRLVLDWTEESAVHDSIETQHHPDVLRGEGASALRKISPALMHIDNISLQSVARSGKGGGVDTLREALEGRALGASASVTTFDRISSQGHGNLLVPTSRPASAGRERMLKSSASEVRDALDKLGIGKQTQANGKLRSPFPIAERLDSETKTSVLVPPYRS
;
A
#
# COMPACT_ATOMS: atom_id res chain seq x y z
N MET A 1 81.66 -1.07 25.67
CA MET A 1 80.57 -0.10 25.45
C MET A 1 79.87 -0.45 24.15
N CYS A 2 78.69 -1.06 24.21
CA CYS A 2 77.89 -1.35 23.01
C CYS A 2 77.08 -0.10 22.62
N ILE A 3 77.38 0.48 21.47
CA ILE A 3 76.52 1.48 20.83
C ILE A 3 75.19 0.75 20.51
N PRO A 4 74.01 1.22 20.96
CA PRO A 4 72.76 0.57 20.61
C PRO A 4 72.55 0.73 19.10
N MET A 5 72.68 -0.38 18.37
CA MET A 5 72.37 -0.46 16.94
C MET A 5 70.90 -0.04 16.75
N THR A 6 70.68 1.16 16.23
CA THR A 6 69.33 1.65 15.93
C THR A 6 68.69 0.68 14.93
N PRO A 7 67.50 0.12 15.25
CA PRO A 7 66.87 -0.84 14.38
C PRO A 7 66.63 -0.25 12.98
N ASN A 8 66.84 -1.04 11.92
CA ASN A 8 66.73 -0.56 10.54
C ASN A 8 65.40 0.15 10.23
N HIS A 9 64.28 -0.37 10.76
CA HIS A 9 62.96 0.24 10.59
C HIS A 9 62.84 1.62 11.24
N VAL A 10 63.55 1.88 12.35
CA VAL A 10 63.58 3.21 12.99
C VAL A 10 64.37 4.19 12.14
N ARG A 11 65.53 3.78 11.60
CA ARG A 11 66.33 4.61 10.68
C ARG A 11 65.55 5.00 9.42
N LEU A 12 64.81 4.07 8.83
CA LEU A 12 63.97 4.33 7.66
C LEU A 12 62.84 5.33 7.97
N ILE A 13 62.21 5.20 9.14
CA ILE A 13 61.17 6.13 9.60
C ILE A 13 61.75 7.53 9.81
N ASP A 14 62.84 7.66 10.57
CA ASP A 14 63.45 8.96 10.88
C ASP A 14 63.93 9.69 9.62
N SER A 15 64.39 8.95 8.60
CA SER A 15 64.83 9.51 7.31
C SER A 15 63.68 10.12 6.49
N CYS A 16 62.42 9.78 6.81
CA CYS A 16 61.25 10.36 6.14
C CYS A 16 60.95 11.80 6.61
N TYR A 17 61.51 12.23 7.74
CA TYR A 17 61.26 13.56 8.31
C TYR A 17 62.32 14.57 7.83
N PRO A 18 61.91 15.78 7.39
CA PRO A 18 62.84 16.88 7.15
C PRO A 18 63.63 17.25 8.42
N HIS A 19 64.79 17.86 8.24
CA HIS A 19 65.63 18.29 9.36
C HIS A 19 64.85 19.24 10.30
N HIS A 20 65.12 19.18 11.61
CA HIS A 20 64.32 19.87 12.63
C HIS A 20 64.21 21.40 12.44
N SER A 21 65.20 22.01 11.79
CA SER A 21 65.20 23.44 11.42
C SER A 21 64.31 23.77 10.21
N ALA A 22 64.07 22.81 9.32
CA ALA A 22 63.31 22.99 8.08
C ALA A 22 61.82 22.61 8.20
N LEU A 23 61.39 22.03 9.33
CA LEU A 23 60.00 21.55 9.54
C LEU A 23 58.91 22.61 9.37
N LEU A 24 59.21 23.87 9.69
CA LEU A 24 58.25 24.97 9.50
C LEU A 24 58.33 25.56 8.08
N ALA A 25 59.48 25.41 7.41
CA ALA A 25 59.66 25.84 6.03
C ALA A 25 58.96 24.92 5.02
N THR A 26 58.53 23.73 5.45
CA THR A 26 57.71 22.81 4.65
C THR A 26 56.21 23.15 4.64
N ALA A 27 55.78 24.25 5.27
CA ALA A 27 54.44 24.78 5.12
C ALA A 27 54.17 25.26 3.68
N PRO A 28 52.92 25.23 3.17
CA PRO A 28 51.70 24.72 3.82
C PRO A 28 51.52 23.20 3.71
N ASP A 29 52.40 22.52 2.96
CA ASP A 29 52.15 21.16 2.49
C ASP A 29 52.58 20.04 3.45
N TYR A 30 53.52 20.33 4.37
CA TYR A 30 54.04 19.45 5.41
C TYR A 30 54.27 18.00 4.92
N ARG A 31 54.99 17.84 3.81
CA ARG A 31 55.22 16.54 3.16
C ARG A 31 56.45 15.81 3.73
N PRO A 32 56.40 14.47 3.84
CA PRO A 32 57.58 13.66 4.11
C PRO A 32 58.56 13.68 2.91
N ASN A 33 59.81 13.30 3.16
CA ASN A 33 60.80 13.13 2.10
C ASN A 33 60.37 11.98 1.16
N SER A 34 60.03 12.31 -0.10
CA SER A 34 59.38 11.39 -1.05
C SER A 34 60.22 10.16 -1.39
N GLN A 35 61.53 10.31 -1.52
CA GLN A 35 62.45 9.21 -1.81
C GLN A 35 62.51 8.21 -0.65
N GLU A 36 62.63 8.70 0.58
CA GLU A 36 62.70 7.86 1.78
C GLU A 36 61.33 7.25 2.12
N LEU A 37 60.24 7.96 1.89
CA LEU A 37 58.89 7.42 2.02
C LEU A 37 58.65 6.25 1.06
N SER A 38 59.11 6.36 -0.18
CA SER A 38 59.03 5.28 -1.19
C SER A 38 59.84 4.06 -0.74
N ARG A 39 61.02 4.26 -0.14
CA ARG A 39 61.83 3.17 0.44
C ARG A 39 61.15 2.52 1.65
N LEU A 40 60.54 3.31 2.53
CA LEU A 40 59.81 2.82 3.70
C LEU A 40 58.59 1.98 3.30
N THR A 41 57.78 2.47 2.36
CA THR A 41 56.59 1.75 1.84
C THR A 41 56.98 0.49 1.09
N TYR A 42 58.05 0.51 0.28
CA TYR A 42 58.62 -0.69 -0.35
C TYR A 42 59.13 -1.69 0.69
N TYR A 43 59.82 -1.23 1.74
CA TYR A 43 60.27 -2.10 2.82
C TYR A 43 59.11 -2.74 3.58
N ALA A 44 58.05 -1.97 3.84
CA ALA A 44 56.86 -2.41 4.56
C ALA A 44 56.02 -3.43 3.76
N SER A 45 55.77 -3.15 2.48
CA SER A 45 54.99 -4.02 1.58
C SER A 45 55.66 -5.38 1.33
N ASN A 46 56.99 -5.41 1.18
CA ASN A 46 57.73 -6.65 0.98
C ASN A 46 57.98 -7.46 2.26
N ARG A 47 57.79 -6.86 3.44
CA ARG A 47 58.03 -7.51 4.74
C ARG A 47 56.88 -7.26 5.70
N PRO A 48 55.70 -7.88 5.47
CA PRO A 48 54.49 -7.63 6.27
C PRO A 48 54.70 -7.91 7.76
N GLY A 49 55.51 -8.91 8.13
CA GLY A 49 55.85 -9.18 9.54
C GLY A 49 56.61 -8.06 10.27
N LYS A 50 57.06 -7.02 9.57
CA LYS A 50 57.67 -5.82 10.16
C LYS A 50 56.68 -4.65 10.30
N LEU A 51 55.51 -4.71 9.65
CA LEU A 51 54.48 -3.67 9.72
C LEU A 51 54.09 -3.32 11.16
N PRO A 52 53.78 -4.29 12.05
CA PRO A 52 53.43 -3.96 13.44
C PRO A 52 54.51 -3.17 14.19
N LYS A 53 55.79 -3.43 13.89
CA LYS A 53 56.92 -2.71 14.52
C LYS A 53 57.05 -1.28 13.99
N ILE A 54 56.88 -1.11 12.68
CA ILE A 54 56.88 0.21 12.02
C ILE A 54 55.73 1.06 12.56
N THR A 55 54.51 0.52 12.55
CA THR A 55 53.31 1.24 12.95
C THR A 55 53.28 1.51 14.46
N SER A 56 53.74 0.58 15.30
CA SER A 56 53.85 0.83 16.75
C SER A 56 54.85 1.93 17.10
N TYR A 57 55.98 2.02 16.39
CA TYR A 57 56.93 3.11 16.57
C TYR A 57 56.33 4.46 16.16
N LEU A 58 55.67 4.51 14.98
CA LEU A 58 54.98 5.70 14.50
C LEU A 58 53.82 6.11 15.43
N GLU A 59 53.11 5.16 16.04
CA GLU A 59 52.04 5.43 17.00
C GLU A 59 52.56 6.14 18.24
N LYS A 60 53.65 5.63 18.84
CA LYS A 60 54.30 6.26 20.00
C LYS A 60 54.76 7.67 19.66
N ARG A 61 55.31 7.85 18.45
CA ARG A 61 55.73 9.15 17.95
C ARG A 61 54.55 10.11 17.79
N ALA A 62 53.48 9.69 17.11
CA ALA A 62 52.27 10.48 16.90
C ALA A 62 51.63 10.94 18.22
N LYS A 63 51.59 10.05 19.24
CA LYS A 63 51.11 10.39 20.60
C LYS A 63 51.93 11.50 21.24
N ASN A 64 53.26 11.41 21.15
CA ASN A 64 54.15 12.43 21.70
C ASN A 64 54.06 13.76 20.94
N GLU A 65 53.99 13.70 19.61
CA GLU A 65 53.85 14.88 18.75
C GLU A 65 52.51 15.59 19.00
N ALA A 66 51.41 14.85 19.05
CA ALA A 66 50.08 15.38 19.33
C ALA A 66 49.98 15.97 20.74
N ALA A 67 50.54 15.29 21.76
CA ALA A 67 50.58 15.81 23.12
C ALA A 67 51.32 17.15 23.21
N LYS A 68 52.46 17.30 22.52
CA LYS A 68 53.23 18.55 22.51
C LYS A 68 52.58 19.63 21.63
N ALA A 69 51.97 19.24 20.51
CA ALA A 69 51.24 20.15 19.64
C ALA A 69 50.02 20.78 20.35
N LYS A 70 49.34 20.02 21.20
CA LYS A 70 48.24 20.50 22.05
C LYS A 70 48.66 21.68 22.95
N TYR A 71 49.91 21.74 23.38
CA TYR A 71 50.46 22.87 24.15
C TYR A 71 51.00 24.02 23.27
N GLY A 72 50.58 24.11 22.00
CA GLY A 72 50.92 25.21 21.09
C GLY A 72 52.27 25.06 20.36
N ASN A 73 52.91 23.88 20.40
CA ASN A 73 54.19 23.69 19.72
C ASN A 73 54.00 23.46 18.20
N ALA A 74 54.13 24.53 17.42
CA ALA A 74 53.98 24.51 15.96
C ALA A 74 54.90 23.50 15.25
N LYS A 75 56.13 23.28 15.75
CA LYS A 75 57.05 22.30 15.15
C LYS A 75 56.55 20.87 15.34
N GLN A 76 55.94 20.58 16.49
CA GLN A 76 55.38 19.26 16.78
C GLN A 76 54.06 19.05 16.02
N LYS A 77 53.28 20.12 15.80
CA LYS A 77 52.15 20.10 14.86
C LYS A 77 52.61 19.74 13.45
N ALA A 78 53.65 20.40 12.93
CA ALA A 78 54.21 20.09 11.61
C ALA A 78 54.71 18.63 11.52
N SER A 79 55.41 18.14 12.55
CA SER A 79 55.85 16.74 12.63
C SER A 79 54.67 15.76 12.64
N LEU A 80 53.61 16.07 13.38
CA LEU A 80 52.38 15.26 13.41
C LEU A 80 51.73 15.18 12.02
N LEU A 81 51.66 16.29 11.27
CA LEU A 81 51.11 16.31 9.91
C LEU A 81 51.91 15.42 8.95
N ILE A 82 53.25 15.41 9.08
CA ILE A 82 54.13 14.50 8.33
C ILE A 82 53.89 13.05 8.74
N THR A 83 53.76 12.76 10.05
CA THR A 83 53.45 11.42 10.56
C THR A 83 52.13 10.89 10.00
N LEU A 84 51.09 11.73 9.93
CA LEU A 84 49.81 11.37 9.31
C LEU A 84 49.98 11.10 7.79
N ALA A 85 50.77 11.89 7.07
CA ALA A 85 51.05 11.64 5.65
C ALA A 85 51.78 10.31 5.40
N ILE A 86 52.71 9.93 6.31
CA ILE A 86 53.38 8.62 6.28
C ILE A 86 52.34 7.51 6.52
N PHE A 87 51.48 7.64 7.52
CA PHE A 87 50.41 6.65 7.77
C PHE A 87 49.46 6.49 6.59
N ARG A 88 49.04 7.57 5.94
CA ARG A 88 48.21 7.49 4.73
C ARG A 88 48.90 6.67 3.64
N SER A 89 50.18 6.97 3.37
CA SER A 89 50.95 6.28 2.34
C SER A 89 51.12 4.79 2.65
N LEU A 90 51.38 4.44 3.92
CA LEU A 90 51.42 3.04 4.36
C LEU A 90 50.07 2.33 4.16
N THR A 91 48.95 2.99 4.48
CA THR A 91 47.61 2.42 4.29
C THR A 91 47.29 2.15 2.80
N VAL A 92 47.70 3.02 1.89
CA VAL A 92 47.45 2.87 0.45
C VAL A 92 48.33 1.77 -0.18
N GLU A 93 49.63 1.79 0.14
CA GLU A 93 50.62 0.87 -0.44
C GLU A 93 50.55 -0.54 0.18
N CYS A 94 50.25 -0.63 1.49
CA CYS A 94 50.15 -1.90 2.21
C CYS A 94 48.69 -2.37 2.38
N ARG A 95 47.79 -2.01 1.47
CA ARG A 95 46.34 -2.28 1.58
C ARG A 95 45.95 -3.75 1.76
N ARG A 96 46.75 -4.70 1.24
CA ARG A 96 46.51 -6.15 1.39
C ARG A 96 46.64 -6.63 2.84
N GLU A 97 47.49 -5.95 3.61
CA GLU A 97 47.86 -6.33 4.98
C GLU A 97 47.24 -5.38 6.00
N LEU A 98 46.23 -4.60 5.59
CA LEU A 98 45.63 -3.53 6.39
C LEU A 98 45.10 -4.04 7.73
N ALA A 99 44.54 -5.25 7.76
CA ALA A 99 44.03 -5.89 8.97
C ALA A 99 45.06 -5.94 10.11
N VAL A 100 46.35 -6.14 9.78
CA VAL A 100 47.46 -6.29 10.74
C VAL A 100 47.72 -5.01 11.53
N PHE A 101 47.45 -3.84 10.96
CA PHE A 101 47.76 -2.55 11.58
C PHE A 101 46.57 -1.58 11.63
N SER A 102 45.37 -2.06 11.28
CA SER A 102 44.09 -1.33 11.31
C SER A 102 43.86 -0.59 12.63
N ARG A 103 44.05 -1.28 13.77
CA ARG A 103 43.95 -0.70 15.12
C ARG A 103 44.86 0.52 15.27
N THR A 104 46.13 0.40 14.91
CA THR A 104 47.10 1.49 15.06
C THR A 104 46.75 2.69 14.18
N VAL A 105 46.29 2.48 12.95
CA VAL A 105 45.87 3.57 12.05
C VAL A 105 44.75 4.39 12.69
N ILE A 106 43.69 3.73 13.14
CA ILE A 106 42.52 4.41 13.72
C ILE A 106 42.86 5.07 15.06
N VAL A 107 43.71 4.45 15.89
CA VAL A 107 44.17 5.06 17.14
C VAL A 107 44.96 6.34 16.86
N VAL A 108 45.84 6.36 15.86
CA VAL A 108 46.62 7.57 15.52
C VAL A 108 45.73 8.68 14.99
N VAL A 109 44.76 8.35 14.13
CA VAL A 109 43.73 9.30 13.68
C VAL A 109 42.98 9.87 14.89
N GLY A 110 42.52 9.00 15.80
CA GLY A 110 41.84 9.38 17.03
C GLY A 110 42.67 10.30 17.92
N VAL A 111 43.95 9.99 18.14
CA VAL A 111 44.87 10.81 18.94
C VAL A 111 45.06 12.20 18.32
N ALA A 112 45.19 12.30 16.99
CA ALA A 112 45.36 13.58 16.32
C ALA A 112 44.13 14.48 16.51
N VAL A 113 42.93 13.96 16.21
CA VAL A 113 41.68 14.75 16.27
C VAL A 113 41.22 15.04 17.70
N THR A 114 41.53 14.17 18.67
CA THR A 114 41.21 14.43 20.09
C THR A 114 42.18 15.41 20.75
N SER A 115 43.44 15.44 20.31
CA SER A 115 44.45 16.36 20.86
C SER A 115 44.30 17.78 20.31
N LEU A 116 43.88 17.92 19.04
CA LEU A 116 43.65 19.20 18.36
C LEU A 116 42.26 19.24 17.70
N PRO A 117 41.16 19.30 18.47
CA PRO A 117 39.80 19.14 17.93
C PRO A 117 39.31 20.28 17.04
N ASN A 118 39.87 21.48 17.19
CA ASN A 118 39.47 22.67 16.43
C ASN A 118 40.45 23.01 15.29
N ASP A 119 41.49 22.21 15.10
CA ASP A 119 42.50 22.44 14.06
C ASP A 119 42.10 21.74 12.77
N ILE A 120 41.54 22.51 11.83
CA ILE A 120 41.00 22.01 10.55
C ILE A 120 42.11 21.36 9.69
N GLU A 121 43.35 21.81 9.81
CA GLU A 121 44.48 21.26 9.05
C GLU A 121 44.88 19.87 9.55
N VAL A 122 44.97 19.71 10.87
CA VAL A 122 45.18 18.38 11.48
C VAL A 122 43.99 17.47 11.19
N ALA A 123 42.77 17.98 11.31
CA ALA A 123 41.56 17.22 11.03
C ALA A 123 41.49 16.77 9.56
N ALA A 124 41.85 17.61 8.57
CA ALA A 124 41.89 17.21 7.16
C ALA A 124 42.96 16.18 6.84
N ARG A 125 44.15 16.32 7.43
CA ARG A 125 45.21 15.32 7.24
C ARG A 125 44.84 13.98 7.90
N ALA A 126 44.24 14.02 9.09
CA ALA A 126 43.71 12.84 9.76
C ALA A 126 42.55 12.22 8.97
N ALA A 127 41.67 13.03 8.37
CA ALA A 127 40.56 12.56 7.54
C ALA A 127 41.08 11.87 6.28
N SER A 128 42.18 12.34 5.71
CA SER A 128 42.85 11.67 4.58
C SER A 128 43.40 10.29 4.98
N VAL A 129 43.93 10.12 6.19
CA VAL A 129 44.35 8.79 6.68
C VAL A 129 43.12 7.91 6.91
N PHE A 130 42.08 8.48 7.51
CA PHE A 130 40.84 7.78 7.84
C PHE A 130 40.11 7.29 6.58
N THR A 131 39.94 8.13 5.58
CA THR A 131 39.34 7.77 4.28
C THR A 131 40.15 6.72 3.54
N ALA A 132 41.49 6.74 3.63
CA ALA A 132 42.32 5.67 3.08
C ALA A 132 42.03 4.32 3.78
N TRP A 133 41.85 4.34 5.09
CA TRP A 133 41.45 3.15 5.84
C TRP A 133 40.05 2.68 5.46
N THR A 134 39.05 3.57 5.41
CA THR A 134 37.66 3.20 5.07
C THR A 134 37.52 2.70 3.64
N THR A 135 38.40 3.13 2.73
CA THR A 135 38.43 2.69 1.32
C THR A 135 38.81 1.22 1.17
N TYR A 136 39.77 0.75 1.98
CA TYR A 136 40.42 -0.56 1.82
C TYR A 136 40.09 -1.57 2.91
N THR A 137 39.42 -1.16 3.99
CA THR A 137 38.96 -2.08 5.03
C THR A 137 37.82 -2.96 4.50
N ASP A 138 37.82 -4.23 4.89
CA ASP A 138 36.74 -5.19 4.63
C ASP A 138 35.64 -5.13 5.70
N GLY A 139 35.85 -4.34 6.77
CA GLY A 139 34.92 -4.18 7.88
C GLY A 139 34.90 -5.35 8.87
N GLY A 140 35.58 -6.47 8.58
CA GLY A 140 35.49 -7.70 9.37
C GLY A 140 36.06 -7.59 10.79
N LEU A 141 36.89 -6.59 11.05
CA LEU A 141 37.46 -6.33 12.38
C LEU A 141 36.55 -5.47 13.28
N ILE A 142 35.55 -4.78 12.72
CA ILE A 142 34.61 -3.96 13.49
C ILE A 142 33.62 -4.88 14.21
N GLY A 143 33.42 -4.67 15.51
CA GLY A 143 32.68 -5.55 16.41
C GLY A 143 33.50 -6.72 16.99
N VAL A 144 34.55 -7.16 16.29
CA VAL A 144 35.45 -8.24 16.76
C VAL A 144 36.56 -7.67 17.66
N ASP A 145 37.22 -6.60 17.21
CA ASP A 145 38.20 -5.86 18.02
C ASP A 145 37.51 -4.69 18.71
N ASP A 146 37.22 -4.84 20.01
CA ASP A 146 36.58 -3.82 20.85
C ASP A 146 37.34 -2.49 20.88
N GLN A 147 38.66 -2.52 20.95
CA GLN A 147 39.47 -1.30 21.04
C GLN A 147 39.51 -0.55 19.70
N LEU A 148 39.62 -1.28 18.59
CA LEU A 148 39.49 -0.70 17.26
C LEU A 148 38.10 -0.10 17.08
N THR A 149 37.04 -0.84 17.43
CA THR A 149 35.65 -0.42 17.29
C THR A 149 35.35 0.85 18.09
N LYS A 150 35.76 0.90 19.36
CA LYS A 150 35.64 2.10 20.20
C LYS A 150 36.36 3.30 19.60
N SER A 151 37.59 3.10 19.12
CA SER A 151 38.39 4.18 18.50
C SER A 151 37.75 4.66 17.20
N TYR A 152 37.26 3.74 16.37
CA TYR A 152 36.57 4.04 15.12
C TYR A 152 35.28 4.84 15.35
N LEU A 153 34.45 4.44 16.31
CA LEU A 153 33.24 5.18 16.67
C LEU A 153 33.58 6.56 17.26
N ALA A 154 34.64 6.69 18.05
CA ALA A 154 35.09 7.98 18.57
C ALA A 154 35.53 8.94 17.45
N VAL A 155 36.30 8.45 16.48
CA VAL A 155 36.70 9.20 15.27
C VAL A 155 35.47 9.60 14.45
N SER A 156 34.53 8.68 14.26
CA SER A 156 33.28 8.93 13.53
C SER A 156 32.45 10.04 14.19
N ARG A 157 32.34 10.03 15.54
CA ARG A 157 31.67 11.10 16.30
C ARG A 157 32.35 12.44 16.14
N HIS A 158 33.69 12.48 16.11
CA HIS A 158 34.43 13.72 15.90
C HIS A 158 34.09 14.35 14.54
N TYR A 159 34.14 13.59 13.45
CA TYR A 159 33.78 14.10 12.12
C TYR A 159 32.29 14.41 12.00
N GLY A 160 31.42 13.65 12.67
CA GLY A 160 30.00 13.99 12.83
C GLY A 160 29.81 15.36 13.48
N HIS A 161 30.53 15.65 14.57
CA HIS A 161 30.48 16.95 15.24
C HIS A 161 30.95 18.09 14.35
N LEU A 162 31.99 17.89 13.51
CA LEU A 162 32.41 18.91 12.53
C LEU A 162 31.30 19.27 11.52
N CYS A 163 30.43 18.32 11.17
CA CYS A 163 29.28 18.54 10.30
C CYS A 163 28.18 19.39 10.95
N LEU A 164 28.16 19.44 12.29
CA LEU A 164 27.13 20.13 13.06
C LEU A 164 27.60 21.47 13.62
N LEU A 165 28.86 21.87 13.35
CA LEU A 165 29.41 23.12 13.85
C LEU A 165 28.54 24.31 13.43
N VAL A 166 28.14 25.10 14.42
CA VAL A 166 27.45 26.38 14.25
C VAL A 166 28.46 27.47 14.61
N ASN A 167 29.04 28.11 13.60
CA ASN A 167 29.87 29.30 13.78
C ASN A 167 29.23 30.46 13.02
N ASN A 168 28.73 31.48 13.72
CA ASN A 168 27.96 32.57 13.11
C ASN A 168 28.83 33.66 12.48
N ASN A 169 30.11 33.74 12.85
CA ASN A 169 30.97 34.86 12.44
C ASN A 169 31.68 34.61 11.11
N ASP A 170 31.91 33.34 10.74
CA ASP A 170 32.60 32.97 9.50
C ASP A 170 31.87 31.81 8.81
N ALA A 171 31.09 32.15 7.79
CA ALA A 171 30.32 31.20 7.01
C ALA A 171 31.23 30.28 6.17
N GLU A 172 32.37 30.78 5.69
CA GLU A 172 33.29 30.00 4.87
C GLU A 172 34.00 28.94 5.72
N LEU A 173 34.52 29.32 6.89
CA LEU A 173 35.15 28.40 7.83
C LEU A 173 34.17 27.32 8.33
N ARG A 174 32.92 27.71 8.55
CA ARG A 174 31.84 26.79 8.92
C ARG A 174 31.59 25.78 7.81
N ASN A 175 31.35 26.23 6.58
CA ASN A 175 31.11 25.33 5.44
C ASN A 175 32.31 24.42 5.17
N ARG A 176 33.54 24.95 5.31
CA ARG A 176 34.78 24.18 5.17
C ARG A 176 34.92 23.07 6.21
N SER A 177 34.61 23.37 7.46
CA SER A 177 34.61 22.36 8.54
C SER A 177 33.55 21.28 8.30
N ARG A 178 32.36 21.68 7.82
CA ARG A 178 31.27 20.75 7.50
C ARG A 178 31.61 19.85 6.32
N LEU A 179 32.15 20.40 5.23
CA LEU A 179 32.60 19.59 4.08
C LEU A 179 33.71 18.62 4.46
N LEU A 180 34.64 19.04 5.33
CA LEU A 180 35.67 18.14 5.85
C LEU A 180 35.05 16.96 6.62
N GLY A 181 34.10 17.24 7.51
CA GLY A 181 33.36 16.19 8.22
C GLY A 181 32.59 15.27 7.26
N LEU A 182 31.89 15.85 6.28
CA LEU A 182 31.09 15.12 5.29
C LEU A 182 31.97 14.29 4.34
N ALA A 183 33.19 14.73 4.04
CA ALA A 183 34.16 13.95 3.28
C ALA A 183 34.59 12.69 4.03
N ALA A 184 34.87 12.81 5.35
CA ALA A 184 35.17 11.66 6.20
C ALA A 184 33.95 10.71 6.34
N ILE A 185 32.74 11.26 6.52
CA ILE A 185 31.49 10.49 6.57
C ILE A 185 31.21 9.78 5.25
N SER A 186 31.45 10.43 4.11
CA SER A 186 31.31 9.80 2.79
C SER A 186 32.25 8.61 2.65
N GLY A 187 33.45 8.69 3.24
CA GLY A 187 34.37 7.56 3.36
C GLY A 187 33.80 6.40 4.19
N ILE A 188 33.10 6.68 5.30
CA ILE A 188 32.41 5.66 6.11
C ILE A 188 31.28 5.01 5.32
N VAL A 189 30.43 5.82 4.68
CA VAL A 189 29.27 5.37 3.92
C VAL A 189 29.67 4.52 2.71
N ALA A 190 30.81 4.81 2.07
CA ALA A 190 31.32 4.00 0.98
C ALA A 190 32.02 2.70 1.45
N SER A 191 32.26 2.55 2.76
CA SER A 191 33.05 1.46 3.33
C SER A 191 32.24 0.21 3.60
N ASP A 192 32.89 -0.94 3.49
CA ASP A 192 32.33 -2.23 3.89
C ASP A 192 32.14 -2.30 5.44
N ALA A 193 32.87 -1.47 6.20
CA ALA A 193 32.78 -1.37 7.67
C ALA A 193 31.42 -0.88 8.20
N LEU A 194 30.69 -0.07 7.43
CA LEU A 194 29.34 0.34 7.82
C LEU A 194 28.35 -0.84 7.74
N TYR A 195 28.48 -1.66 6.71
CA TYR A 195 27.51 -2.71 6.36
C TYR A 195 27.88 -4.12 6.86
N ALA A 196 29.04 -4.29 7.50
CA ALA A 196 29.58 -5.58 7.91
C ALA A 196 28.64 -6.39 8.84
N SER A 197 27.95 -5.71 9.77
CA SER A 197 26.98 -6.32 10.68
C SER A 197 25.83 -5.36 10.96
N LEU A 198 24.63 -5.89 11.19
CA LEU A 198 23.46 -5.09 11.58
C LEU A 198 23.65 -4.40 12.94
N THR A 199 24.36 -5.04 13.88
CA THR A 199 24.62 -4.46 15.22
C THR A 199 25.48 -3.22 15.12
N GLU A 200 26.54 -3.30 14.32
CA GLU A 200 27.47 -2.19 14.10
C GLU A 200 26.83 -1.10 13.24
N PHE A 201 26.02 -1.47 12.26
CA PHE A 201 25.21 -0.52 11.49
C PHE A 201 24.30 0.30 12.42
N GLN A 202 23.60 -0.37 13.35
CA GLN A 202 22.73 0.28 14.33
C GLN A 202 23.48 1.20 15.30
N ALA A 203 24.75 0.89 15.63
CA ALA A 203 25.58 1.75 16.47
C ALA A 203 26.14 2.97 15.71
N GLN A 204 26.44 2.82 14.42
CA GLN A 204 27.05 3.87 13.59
C GLN A 204 26.04 4.89 13.06
N ILE A 205 24.88 4.43 12.59
CA ILE A 205 23.91 5.29 11.89
C ILE A 205 23.37 6.46 12.74
N PRO A 206 23.12 6.33 14.06
CA PRO A 206 22.75 7.46 14.90
C PRO A 206 23.82 8.57 14.98
N ILE A 207 25.09 8.28 14.66
CA ILE A 207 26.16 9.27 14.54
C ILE A 207 26.10 9.97 13.18
N LEU A 208 25.78 9.22 12.12
CA LEU A 208 25.78 9.72 10.74
C LEU A 208 24.51 10.51 10.41
N ALA A 209 23.34 10.03 10.84
CA ALA A 209 22.06 10.62 10.44
C ALA A 209 21.94 12.12 10.80
N PRO A 210 22.29 12.59 12.03
CA PRO A 210 22.26 14.01 12.33
C PRO A 210 23.20 14.83 11.46
N ALA A 211 24.42 14.32 11.22
CA ALA A 211 25.42 14.99 10.39
C ALA A 211 24.95 15.16 8.93
N LEU A 212 24.09 14.27 8.43
CA LEU A 212 23.53 14.37 7.07
C LEU A 212 22.27 15.25 7.05
N ILE A 213 21.33 15.01 7.96
CA ILE A 213 20.00 15.65 7.93
C ILE A 213 20.07 17.13 8.31
N GLN A 214 20.86 17.52 9.32
CA GLN A 214 20.92 18.93 9.74
C GLN A 214 21.59 19.85 8.72
N ASN A 215 22.31 19.30 7.74
CA ASN A 215 22.93 20.07 6.66
C ASN A 215 22.00 20.33 5.47
N ILE A 216 20.83 19.69 5.46
CA ILE A 216 19.79 19.88 4.43
C ILE A 216 18.48 20.39 5.03
N ALA A 217 18.27 20.17 6.34
CA ALA A 217 17.11 20.66 7.08
C ALA A 217 17.08 22.20 7.04
N GLY A 218 15.92 22.76 6.69
CA GLY A 218 15.72 24.20 6.57
C GLY A 218 16.08 24.82 5.21
N MET A 219 16.58 24.03 4.26
CA MET A 219 16.76 24.49 2.88
C MET A 219 15.43 24.47 2.10
N PRO A 220 15.22 25.39 1.15
CA PRO A 220 14.06 25.34 0.26
C PRO A 220 14.06 24.07 -0.59
N ILE A 221 12.88 23.47 -0.76
CA ILE A 221 12.71 22.19 -1.47
C ILE A 221 13.10 22.31 -2.95
N SER A 222 12.86 23.47 -3.59
CA SER A 222 13.30 23.74 -4.97
C SER A 222 14.81 23.55 -5.14
N THR A 223 15.61 24.19 -4.28
CA THR A 223 17.07 24.02 -4.26
C THR A 223 17.49 22.58 -4.02
N LEU A 224 16.81 21.84 -3.13
CA LEU A 224 17.13 20.43 -2.88
C LEU A 224 16.82 19.55 -4.09
N ASN A 225 15.73 19.84 -4.81
CA ASN A 225 15.38 19.15 -6.06
C ASN A 225 16.38 19.45 -7.17
N ASP A 226 16.83 20.70 -7.32
CA ASP A 226 17.85 21.08 -8.28
C ASP A 226 19.16 20.31 -8.03
N VAL A 227 19.58 20.22 -6.76
CA VAL A 227 20.75 19.44 -6.36
C VAL A 227 20.55 17.93 -6.62
N CYS A 228 19.36 17.39 -6.39
CA CYS A 228 19.08 15.99 -6.73
C CYS A 228 19.12 15.74 -8.24
N ALA A 229 18.63 16.66 -9.06
CA ALA A 229 18.64 16.57 -10.52
C ALA A 229 20.07 16.66 -11.08
N THR A 230 20.92 17.52 -10.54
CA THR A 230 22.35 17.57 -10.91
C THR A 230 23.06 16.28 -10.53
N MET A 231 22.75 15.69 -9.36
CA MET A 231 23.30 14.40 -8.94
C MET A 231 22.90 13.21 -9.84
N GLU A 232 21.80 13.32 -10.60
CA GLU A 232 21.36 12.29 -11.55
C GLU A 232 22.04 12.42 -12.91
N THR A 233 22.27 13.66 -13.36
CA THR A 233 22.94 13.95 -14.63
C THR A 233 24.46 13.87 -14.53
N GLN A 234 25.02 14.20 -13.36
CA GLN A 234 26.45 14.21 -13.07
C GLN A 234 26.76 13.29 -11.88
N PRO A 235 27.29 12.07 -12.12
CA PRO A 235 27.58 11.12 -11.05
C PRO A 235 28.78 11.54 -10.19
N GLN A 236 29.67 12.36 -10.73
CA GLN A 236 30.78 12.95 -9.97
C GLN A 236 30.33 14.22 -9.24
N PRO A 237 30.91 14.53 -8.08
CA PRO A 237 30.58 15.75 -7.37
C PRO A 237 31.01 17.00 -8.14
N THR A 238 30.09 17.97 -8.20
CA THR A 238 30.32 19.27 -8.82
C THR A 238 31.34 20.08 -8.02
N SER A 239 31.29 19.91 -6.69
CA SER A 239 32.22 20.56 -5.79
C SER A 239 33.64 20.04 -5.94
N PRO A 240 34.66 20.92 -6.14
CA PRO A 240 36.05 20.50 -6.23
C PRO A 240 36.55 19.88 -4.91
N TYR A 241 35.91 20.21 -3.79
CA TYR A 241 36.21 19.68 -2.46
C TYR A 241 35.91 18.18 -2.30
N LEU A 242 35.11 17.62 -3.21
CA LEU A 242 34.66 16.22 -3.15
C LEU A 242 35.07 15.43 -4.40
N ALA A 243 35.74 16.05 -5.37
CA ALA A 243 36.06 15.46 -6.68
C ALA A 243 36.78 14.10 -6.62
N GLU A 244 37.58 13.86 -5.58
CA GLU A 244 38.28 12.58 -5.39
C GLU A 244 37.44 11.49 -4.71
N ILE A 245 36.28 11.85 -4.14
CA ILE A 245 35.40 10.94 -3.39
C ILE A 245 34.48 10.21 -4.37
N GLN A 246 34.86 8.98 -4.72
CA GLN A 246 34.08 8.14 -5.62
C GLN A 246 33.04 7.30 -4.87
N GLN A 247 31.86 7.15 -5.48
CA GLN A 247 30.83 6.25 -4.99
C GLN A 247 31.23 4.79 -5.27
N ARG A 248 31.79 4.13 -4.25
CA ARG A 248 32.13 2.69 -4.11
C ARG A 248 32.33 1.91 -5.43
N PRO A 249 33.41 2.19 -6.19
CA PRO A 249 33.80 1.34 -7.31
C PRO A 249 34.23 -0.06 -6.81
N PRO A 250 34.34 -1.07 -7.70
CA PRO A 250 34.91 -2.37 -7.36
C PRO A 250 36.24 -2.21 -6.62
N LEU A 251 36.54 -3.07 -5.65
CA LEU A 251 37.74 -2.97 -4.79
C LEU A 251 39.04 -2.74 -5.57
N SER A 252 39.16 -3.27 -6.80
CA SER A 252 40.31 -3.10 -7.69
C SER A 252 40.50 -1.67 -8.23
N GLN A 253 39.43 -0.88 -8.31
CA GLN A 253 39.39 0.47 -8.85
C GLN A 253 39.32 1.55 -7.75
N ARG A 254 39.12 1.16 -6.48
CA ARG A 254 39.04 2.09 -5.35
C ARG A 254 40.36 2.83 -5.15
N ARG A 255 40.29 4.17 -5.16
CA ARG A 255 41.38 5.07 -4.81
C ARG A 255 41.01 5.85 -3.57
N ALA A 256 41.92 5.89 -2.60
CA ALA A 256 41.73 6.68 -1.38
C ALA A 256 41.79 8.18 -1.70
N ALA A 257 40.69 8.90 -1.51
CA ALA A 257 40.63 10.36 -1.69
C ALA A 257 41.58 11.08 -0.70
N SER A 258 42.25 12.13 -1.15
CA SER A 258 42.99 13.07 -0.29
C SER A 258 42.06 14.23 0.06
N ILE A 259 41.92 14.53 1.35
CA ILE A 259 41.10 15.64 1.80
C ILE A 259 42.00 16.84 2.04
N HIS A 260 41.80 17.87 1.25
CA HIS A 260 42.56 19.11 1.31
C HIS A 260 41.75 20.20 2.02
N VAL A 261 42.40 20.93 2.94
CA VAL A 261 41.77 22.10 3.55
C VAL A 261 41.60 23.17 2.49
N HIS A 262 42.67 23.58 1.82
CA HIS A 262 42.63 24.62 0.80
C HIS A 262 42.61 23.99 -0.60
N ILE A 263 41.75 24.50 -1.47
CA ILE A 263 41.73 24.20 -2.91
C ILE A 263 41.86 25.54 -3.61
N ASP A 264 42.78 25.61 -4.57
CA ASP A 264 43.09 26.83 -5.31
C ASP A 264 41.82 27.32 -6.04
N GLY A 265 41.32 28.50 -5.65
CA GLY A 265 40.11 29.11 -6.20
C GLY A 265 39.74 30.42 -5.50
N GLU A 266 39.05 31.31 -6.21
CA GLU A 266 38.67 32.65 -5.69
C GLU A 266 37.48 32.64 -4.70
N LYS A 267 36.71 31.55 -4.65
CA LYS A 267 35.53 31.41 -3.78
C LYS A 267 35.65 30.18 -2.88
N GLY A 268 35.41 30.37 -1.59
CA GLY A 268 35.32 29.28 -0.62
C GLY A 268 34.03 28.45 -0.75
N PRO A 269 33.90 27.36 0.03
CA PRO A 269 32.78 26.44 -0.07
C PRO A 269 31.43 27.06 0.28
N SER A 270 30.43 26.79 -0.57
CA SER A 270 29.06 27.26 -0.40
C SER A 270 28.22 26.30 0.46
N THR A 271 27.04 26.76 0.88
CA THR A 271 26.05 25.91 1.56
C THR A 271 25.48 24.83 0.63
N LEU A 272 25.45 25.07 -0.69
CA LEU A 272 25.02 24.11 -1.69
C LEU A 272 26.02 22.94 -1.80
N ASP A 273 27.34 23.23 -1.74
CA ASP A 273 28.37 22.19 -1.72
C ASP A 273 28.19 21.25 -0.52
N VAL A 274 27.88 21.82 0.65
CA VAL A 274 27.61 21.07 1.90
C VAL A 274 26.36 20.20 1.75
N ALA A 275 25.28 20.75 1.20
CA ALA A 275 24.03 20.03 0.96
C ALA A 275 24.22 18.88 -0.04
N GLU A 276 24.91 19.14 -1.15
CA GLU A 276 25.23 18.16 -2.19
C GLU A 276 26.03 16.98 -1.62
N ALA A 277 27.02 17.24 -0.75
CA ALA A 277 27.78 16.23 -0.05
C ALA A 277 26.90 15.34 0.85
N ALA A 278 26.04 15.99 1.65
CA ALA A 278 25.13 15.30 2.57
C ALA A 278 24.11 14.42 1.81
N LEU A 279 23.54 14.95 0.72
CA LEU A 279 22.57 14.22 -0.12
C LEU A 279 23.20 13.03 -0.83
N ARG A 280 24.43 13.15 -1.36
CA ARG A 280 25.14 12.01 -1.96
C ARG A 280 25.40 10.90 -0.94
N ALA A 281 25.84 11.26 0.27
CA ALA A 281 26.06 10.29 1.34
C ALA A 281 24.73 9.62 1.74
N LEU A 282 23.65 10.39 1.91
CA LEU A 282 22.33 9.86 2.26
C LEU A 282 21.78 8.91 1.18
N LYS A 283 21.85 9.31 -0.10
CA LYS A 283 21.49 8.47 -1.25
C LYS A 283 22.27 7.16 -1.25
N THR A 284 23.57 7.21 -0.99
CA THR A 284 24.43 6.01 -0.93
C THR A 284 24.01 5.07 0.21
N ILE A 285 23.65 5.60 1.38
CA ILE A 285 23.15 4.77 2.50
C ILE A 285 21.92 3.97 2.05
N PHE A 286 20.90 4.62 1.47
CA PHE A 286 19.68 3.94 1.02
C PHE A 286 19.91 2.97 -0.12
N GLN A 287 20.76 3.33 -1.10
CA GLN A 287 21.05 2.48 -2.25
C GLN A 287 21.77 1.18 -1.90
N GLN A 288 22.52 1.15 -0.79
CA GLN A 288 23.32 -0.01 -0.38
C GLN A 288 22.69 -0.80 0.77
N SER A 289 21.66 -0.26 1.42
CA SER A 289 21.03 -0.87 2.58
C SER A 289 20.01 -1.94 2.18
N ASN A 290 19.97 -3.02 2.96
CA ASN A 290 18.85 -3.98 2.93
C ASN A 290 17.64 -3.45 3.73
N ALA A 291 16.52 -4.19 3.72
CA ALA A 291 15.29 -3.79 4.41
C ALA A 291 15.50 -3.45 5.91
N ALA A 292 16.26 -4.27 6.65
CA ALA A 292 16.51 -4.04 8.07
C ALA A 292 17.35 -2.77 8.30
N GLN A 293 18.37 -2.55 7.47
CA GLN A 293 19.21 -1.36 7.50
C GLN A 293 18.43 -0.08 7.11
N ILE A 294 17.53 -0.15 6.12
CA ILE A 294 16.64 0.96 5.77
C ILE A 294 15.77 1.33 6.98
N ALA A 295 15.18 0.34 7.66
CA ALA A 295 14.37 0.58 8.86
C ALA A 295 15.17 1.26 9.99
N ARG A 296 16.44 0.84 10.21
CA ARG A 296 17.33 1.50 11.19
C ARG A 296 17.70 2.93 10.76
N THR A 297 17.94 3.14 9.47
CA THR A 297 18.26 4.45 8.88
C THR A 297 17.13 5.44 9.07
N ILE A 298 15.90 5.05 8.72
CA ILE A 298 14.70 5.88 8.93
C ILE A 298 14.52 6.18 10.42
N GLY A 299 14.69 5.18 11.30
CA GLY A 299 14.61 5.38 12.74
C GLY A 299 15.60 6.45 13.26
N ALA A 300 16.85 6.44 12.77
CA ALA A 300 17.84 7.42 13.16
C ALA A 300 17.62 8.80 12.53
N ILE A 301 17.15 8.86 11.28
CA ILE A 301 16.72 10.11 10.64
C ILE A 301 15.60 10.76 11.45
N VAL A 302 14.57 10.00 11.83
CA VAL A 302 13.48 10.48 12.68
C VAL A 302 14.00 10.97 14.03
N GLY A 303 14.92 10.24 14.67
CA GLY A 303 15.55 10.70 15.91
C GLY A 303 16.35 12.00 15.75
N SER A 304 16.95 12.22 14.58
CA SER A 304 17.60 13.50 14.25
C SER A 304 16.57 14.63 14.05
N LEU A 305 15.42 14.33 13.45
CA LEU A 305 14.34 15.30 13.27
C LEU A 305 13.72 15.67 14.62
N ASP A 306 13.58 14.73 15.56
CA ASP A 306 13.10 15.02 16.93
C ASP A 306 13.97 16.04 17.67
N SER A 307 15.26 16.15 17.33
CA SER A 307 16.18 17.13 17.91
C SER A 307 16.12 18.50 17.23
N SER A 308 15.32 18.65 16.18
CA SER A 308 15.22 19.86 15.35
C SER A 308 13.75 20.31 15.24
N ASP A 309 13.46 21.60 15.12
CA ASP A 309 12.08 22.08 14.96
C ASP A 309 11.54 21.93 13.52
N VAL A 310 11.87 20.80 12.88
CA VAL A 310 11.64 20.57 11.43
C VAL A 310 10.28 19.92 11.17
N TRP A 311 9.66 19.32 12.19
CA TRP A 311 8.34 18.67 12.08
C TRP A 311 7.21 19.65 11.71
N SER A 312 7.43 20.96 11.87
CA SER A 312 6.52 22.00 11.38
C SER A 312 6.55 22.13 9.85
N ASN A 313 7.67 21.75 9.20
CA ASN A 313 7.83 21.74 7.76
C ASN A 313 7.42 20.38 7.18
N VAL A 314 6.10 20.19 7.08
CA VAL A 314 5.49 18.95 6.56
C VAL A 314 5.97 18.63 5.15
N GLU A 315 6.13 19.65 4.29
CA GLU A 315 6.59 19.45 2.90
C GLU A 315 8.00 18.85 2.84
N PHE A 316 8.92 19.31 3.70
CA PHE A 316 10.26 18.74 3.79
C PHE A 316 10.23 17.29 4.30
N CYS A 317 9.38 16.98 5.28
CA CYS A 317 9.19 15.62 5.78
C CYS A 317 8.68 14.69 4.66
N CYS A 318 7.68 15.12 3.90
CA CYS A 318 7.15 14.37 2.75
C CYS A 318 8.21 14.19 1.65
N TRP A 319 8.96 15.24 1.33
CA TRP A 319 10.07 15.18 0.38
C TRP A 319 11.12 14.15 0.82
N LEU A 320 11.47 14.12 2.11
CA LEU A 320 12.44 13.17 2.65
C LEU A 320 11.94 11.71 2.56
N ALA A 321 10.64 11.48 2.83
CA ALA A 321 10.02 10.16 2.68
C ALA A 321 10.04 9.69 1.21
N ASP A 322 9.70 10.58 0.27
CA ASP A 322 9.76 10.31 -1.16
C ASP A 322 11.19 10.00 -1.62
N ARG A 323 12.18 10.81 -1.20
CA ARG A 323 13.60 10.55 -1.53
C ARG A 323 14.10 9.23 -0.94
N ALA A 324 13.72 8.90 0.30
CA ALA A 324 14.06 7.61 0.91
C ALA A 324 13.48 6.45 0.10
N LEU A 325 12.26 6.59 -0.41
CA LEU A 325 11.61 5.60 -1.27
C LEU A 325 12.33 5.46 -2.63
N VAL A 326 12.64 6.59 -3.29
CA VAL A 326 13.33 6.64 -4.59
C VAL A 326 14.72 6.01 -4.51
N TRP A 327 15.51 6.37 -3.49
CA TRP A 327 16.90 5.93 -3.34
C TRP A 327 17.03 4.49 -2.85
N SER A 328 16.00 3.95 -2.20
CA SER A 328 15.99 2.55 -1.77
C SER A 328 15.93 1.59 -2.96
N GLN A 329 16.64 0.47 -2.85
CA GLN A 329 16.57 -0.61 -3.85
C GLN A 329 15.15 -1.13 -3.98
N TYR A 330 14.72 -1.42 -5.22
CA TYR A 330 13.37 -1.85 -5.57
C TYR A 330 12.77 -2.90 -4.62
N GLN A 331 13.53 -3.96 -4.34
CA GLN A 331 13.11 -5.09 -3.49
C GLN A 331 12.92 -4.76 -2.00
N TYR A 332 13.47 -3.63 -1.53
CA TYR A 332 13.44 -3.22 -0.12
C TYR A 332 12.64 -1.95 0.14
N ARG A 333 11.98 -1.39 -0.88
CA ARG A 333 11.19 -0.15 -0.76
C ARG A 333 10.07 -0.24 0.28
N PHE A 334 9.46 -1.42 0.44
CA PHE A 334 8.42 -1.65 1.45
C PHE A 334 8.89 -1.34 2.88
N ALA A 335 10.19 -1.43 3.17
CA ALA A 335 10.73 -1.14 4.49
C ALA A 335 10.53 0.33 4.92
N VAL A 336 10.38 1.25 3.96
CA VAL A 336 10.13 2.67 4.23
C VAL A 336 8.77 2.88 4.89
N PRO A 337 7.62 2.57 4.25
CA PRO A 337 6.32 2.72 4.88
C PRO A 337 6.16 1.82 6.11
N THR A 338 6.65 0.57 6.08
CA THR A 338 6.56 -0.33 7.24
C THR A 338 7.22 0.28 8.49
N ARG A 339 8.39 0.91 8.34
CA ARG A 339 9.06 1.56 9.47
C ARG A 339 8.33 2.81 9.94
N LEU A 340 7.77 3.60 9.02
CA LEU A 340 6.98 4.78 9.38
C LEU A 340 5.71 4.40 10.16
N VAL A 341 5.03 3.32 9.78
CA VAL A 341 3.86 2.78 10.51
C VAL A 341 4.27 2.28 11.91
N ASP A 342 5.37 1.53 12.04
CA ASP A 342 5.89 1.09 13.36
C ASP A 342 6.21 2.30 14.27
N LEU A 343 6.79 3.36 13.72
CA LEU A 343 7.04 4.60 14.46
C LEU A 343 5.74 5.30 14.89
N LEU A 344 4.72 5.33 14.02
CA LEU A 344 3.41 5.88 14.32
C LEU A 344 2.74 5.12 15.47
N LEU A 345 2.73 3.77 15.42
CA LEU A 345 2.18 2.90 16.46
C LEU A 345 2.80 3.17 17.84
N ARG A 346 4.12 3.37 17.92
CA ARG A 346 4.81 3.70 19.18
C ARG A 346 4.37 5.03 19.79
N SER A 347 3.77 5.91 19.00
CA SER A 347 3.31 7.25 19.40
C SER A 347 1.77 7.38 19.45
N GLN A 348 1.02 6.29 19.31
CA GLN A 348 -0.44 6.30 19.23
C GLN A 348 -1.14 6.85 20.49
N ASP A 349 -0.49 6.75 21.66
CA ASP A 349 -1.04 7.19 22.96
C ASP A 349 -0.73 8.66 23.30
N THR A 350 -0.16 9.42 22.37
CA THR A 350 0.17 10.84 22.63
C THR A 350 -1.12 11.64 22.86
N PRO A 351 -1.30 12.38 23.97
CA PRO A 351 -2.62 12.96 24.29
C PRO A 351 -3.12 13.97 23.26
N VAL A 352 -2.21 14.74 22.64
CA VAL A 352 -2.54 15.78 21.66
C VAL A 352 -1.84 15.49 20.34
N PRO A 353 -2.49 15.76 19.19
CA PRO A 353 -1.86 15.67 17.88
C PRO A 353 -0.66 16.61 17.79
N THR A 354 0.53 16.03 17.63
CA THR A 354 1.77 16.79 17.48
C THR A 354 2.08 17.03 16.00
N ALA A 355 2.86 18.09 15.70
CA ALA A 355 3.37 18.33 14.34
C ALA A 355 4.12 17.10 13.76
N ARG A 356 4.76 16.32 14.65
CA ARG A 356 5.39 15.05 14.34
C ARG A 356 4.40 14.00 13.82
N LEU A 357 3.28 13.79 14.53
CA LEU A 357 2.24 12.84 14.11
C LEU A 357 1.60 13.26 12.78
N MET A 358 1.28 14.55 12.64
CA MET A 358 0.73 15.10 11.39
C MET A 358 1.70 14.89 10.22
N SER A 359 2.99 15.14 10.43
CA SER A 359 4.04 14.90 9.43
C SER A 359 4.18 13.41 9.08
N PHE A 360 4.11 12.50 10.05
CA PHE A 360 4.12 11.05 9.74
C PHE A 360 2.96 10.63 8.85
N MET A 361 1.75 11.16 9.11
CA MET A 361 0.59 10.87 8.28
C MET A 361 0.75 11.40 6.86
N ALA A 362 1.27 12.61 6.71
CA ALA A 362 1.56 13.20 5.41
C ALA A 362 2.67 12.42 4.66
N MET A 363 3.72 12.00 5.35
CA MET A 363 4.79 11.16 4.80
C MET A 363 4.26 9.81 4.30
N LEU A 364 3.44 9.12 5.09
CA LEU A 364 2.83 7.84 4.71
C LEU A 364 1.91 8.00 3.50
N THR A 365 1.06 9.01 3.51
CA THR A 365 0.17 9.32 2.37
C THR A 365 0.98 9.62 1.11
N THR A 366 2.09 10.37 1.23
CA THR A 366 3.01 10.64 0.12
C THR A 366 3.63 9.35 -0.43
N VAL A 367 4.06 8.43 0.45
CA VAL A 367 4.63 7.15 0.06
C VAL A 367 3.61 6.25 -0.65
N PHE A 368 2.36 6.18 -0.15
CA PHE A 368 1.32 5.34 -0.75
C PHE A 368 0.78 5.89 -2.07
N THR A 369 0.79 7.21 -2.24
CA THR A 369 0.35 7.88 -3.47
C THR A 369 1.47 8.03 -4.52
N SER A 370 2.73 7.84 -4.13
CA SER A 370 3.89 7.91 -5.01
C SER A 370 3.73 6.95 -6.20
N PRO A 371 4.11 7.30 -7.45
CA PRO A 371 3.98 6.42 -8.61
C PRO A 371 4.90 5.18 -8.54
N ILE A 372 5.73 5.05 -7.50
CA ILE A 372 6.72 4.01 -7.33
C ILE A 372 6.08 2.76 -6.71
N SER A 373 6.13 1.64 -7.45
CA SER A 373 5.64 0.35 -6.97
C SER A 373 6.41 -0.14 -5.73
N LEU A 374 5.67 -0.63 -4.73
CA LEU A 374 6.20 -1.27 -3.52
C LEU A 374 6.09 -2.80 -3.63
N VAL A 375 7.18 -3.48 -3.99
CA VAL A 375 7.21 -4.95 -4.01
C VAL A 375 7.40 -5.51 -2.60
N ASN A 376 6.79 -6.67 -2.33
CA ASN A 376 6.77 -7.33 -1.02
C ASN A 376 6.09 -6.49 0.08
N PHE A 377 5.21 -5.56 -0.32
CA PHE A 377 4.46 -4.73 0.60
C PHE A 377 3.16 -5.42 1.02
N SER A 378 3.02 -5.70 2.32
CA SER A 378 1.78 -6.23 2.89
C SER A 378 0.80 -5.09 3.16
N THR A 379 -0.12 -4.85 2.23
CA THR A 379 -1.18 -3.84 2.39
C THR A 379 -2.11 -4.17 3.55
N SER A 380 -2.37 -5.47 3.79
CA SER A 380 -3.24 -5.94 4.86
C SER A 380 -2.67 -5.62 6.25
N ASP A 381 -1.40 -5.95 6.50
CA ASP A 381 -0.77 -5.68 7.80
C ASP A 381 -0.71 -4.17 8.09
N VAL A 382 -0.43 -3.36 7.05
CA VAL A 382 -0.44 -1.90 7.18
C VAL A 382 -1.84 -1.38 7.47
N LEU A 383 -2.86 -1.87 6.78
CA LEU A 383 -4.25 -1.50 7.03
C LEU A 383 -4.65 -1.81 8.48
N THR A 384 -4.39 -3.03 8.97
CA THR A 384 -4.72 -3.42 10.35
C THR A 384 -4.06 -2.49 11.36
N ASN A 385 -2.77 -2.17 11.17
CA ASN A 385 -2.04 -1.25 12.04
C ASN A 385 -2.59 0.19 11.99
N LEU A 386 -2.96 0.69 10.80
CA LEU A 386 -3.57 2.01 10.66
C LEU A 386 -4.96 2.07 11.28
N ILE A 387 -5.76 1.01 11.18
CA ILE A 387 -7.05 0.89 11.88
C ILE A 387 -6.84 0.89 13.40
N THR A 388 -5.83 0.16 13.90
CA THR A 388 -5.48 0.19 15.34
C THR A 388 -5.17 1.61 15.81
N VAL A 389 -4.33 2.35 15.07
CA VAL A 389 -4.04 3.75 15.40
C VAL A 389 -5.30 4.60 15.33
N LEU A 390 -6.09 4.51 14.25
CA LEU A 390 -7.33 5.27 14.06
C LEU A 390 -8.30 5.09 15.23
N LEU A 391 -8.64 3.85 15.57
CA LEU A 391 -9.57 3.57 16.67
C LEU A 391 -8.99 3.99 18.02
N ARG A 392 -7.66 3.88 18.21
CA ARG A 392 -7.01 4.35 19.43
C ARG A 392 -7.05 5.87 19.56
N ARG A 393 -6.86 6.62 18.47
CA ARG A 393 -6.98 8.09 18.46
C ARG A 393 -8.39 8.54 18.79
N VAL A 394 -9.40 7.96 18.14
CA VAL A 394 -10.82 8.26 18.41
C VAL A 394 -11.20 7.95 19.86
N ALA A 395 -10.63 6.90 20.45
CA ALA A 395 -10.85 6.59 21.86
C ALA A 395 -10.18 7.57 22.85
N ILE A 396 -9.13 8.29 22.42
CA ILE A 396 -8.48 9.35 23.22
C ILE A 396 -9.29 10.64 23.10
N ASP A 397 -9.59 11.04 21.86
CA ASP A 397 -10.35 12.24 21.55
C ASP A 397 -11.15 12.01 20.24
N PRO A 398 -12.50 12.02 20.29
CA PRO A 398 -13.34 11.90 19.09
C PRO A 398 -13.13 13.03 18.08
N GLU A 399 -12.69 14.21 18.52
CA GLU A 399 -12.45 15.40 17.69
C GLU A 399 -10.96 15.59 17.36
N ASP A 400 -10.17 14.51 17.45
CA ASP A 400 -8.75 14.52 17.17
C ASP A 400 -8.46 14.94 15.71
N GLY A 401 -7.75 16.05 15.54
CA GLY A 401 -7.37 16.59 14.23
C GLY A 401 -6.51 15.68 13.34
N LEU A 402 -5.95 14.58 13.88
CA LEU A 402 -5.22 13.55 13.13
C LEU A 402 -6.15 12.57 12.40
N VAL A 403 -7.38 12.41 12.88
CA VAL A 403 -8.35 11.42 12.37
C VAL A 403 -8.63 11.59 10.87
N PRO A 404 -8.90 12.80 10.34
CA PRO A 404 -9.08 12.98 8.89
C PRO A 404 -7.86 12.57 8.07
N ALA A 405 -6.65 12.84 8.57
CA ALA A 405 -5.40 12.45 7.91
C ALA A 405 -5.19 10.92 7.94
N LEU A 406 -5.63 10.24 8.99
CA LEU A 406 -5.65 8.77 9.08
C LEU A 406 -6.61 8.15 8.07
N VAL A 407 -7.82 8.69 7.95
CA VAL A 407 -8.79 8.25 6.95
C VAL A 407 -8.23 8.42 5.53
N GLN A 408 -7.62 9.57 5.23
CA GLN A 408 -6.98 9.81 3.94
C GLN A 408 -5.82 8.85 3.68
N CYS A 409 -4.99 8.58 4.68
CA CYS A 409 -3.87 7.65 4.58
C CYS A 409 -4.34 6.22 4.31
N VAL A 410 -5.36 5.74 5.02
CA VAL A 410 -5.98 4.42 4.75
C VAL A 410 -6.56 4.37 3.33
N SER A 411 -7.27 5.42 2.91
CA SER A 411 -7.83 5.52 1.56
C SER A 411 -6.74 5.44 0.48
N SER A 412 -5.58 6.04 0.73
CA SER A 412 -4.45 6.05 -0.21
C SER A 412 -3.83 4.68 -0.49
N LEU A 413 -4.08 3.66 0.34
CA LEU A 413 -3.71 2.27 0.04
C LEU A 413 -4.38 1.74 -1.24
N GLY A 414 -5.50 2.33 -1.66
CA GLY A 414 -6.16 2.01 -2.92
C GLY A 414 -5.43 2.50 -4.17
N THR A 415 -4.42 3.36 -4.04
CA THR A 415 -3.75 4.00 -5.21
C THR A 415 -3.11 2.99 -6.15
N HIS A 416 -2.47 1.97 -5.59
CA HIS A 416 -1.80 0.90 -6.33
C HIS A 416 -2.43 -0.44 -6.03
N VAL A 417 -2.79 -1.17 -7.09
CA VAL A 417 -3.35 -2.52 -7.02
C VAL A 417 -2.24 -3.52 -7.39
N TYR A 418 -1.74 -4.25 -6.39
CA TYR A 418 -0.66 -5.24 -6.52
C TYR A 418 -1.18 -6.62 -6.97
N TYR A 419 -2.43 -6.95 -6.65
CA TYR A 419 -3.13 -8.16 -7.08
C TYR A 419 -4.64 -7.89 -7.22
N ALA A 420 -5.35 -8.71 -7.99
CA ALA A 420 -6.72 -8.42 -8.45
C ALA A 420 -7.73 -8.21 -7.31
N ASP A 421 -7.64 -9.02 -6.24
CA ASP A 421 -8.59 -9.00 -5.13
C ASP A 421 -8.20 -8.04 -4.00
N GLN A 422 -7.12 -7.26 -4.14
CA GLN A 422 -6.60 -6.41 -3.05
C GLN A 422 -7.65 -5.47 -2.45
N ILE A 423 -8.43 -4.81 -3.29
CA ILE A 423 -9.44 -3.85 -2.80
C ILE A 423 -10.57 -4.58 -2.08
N GLN A 424 -10.92 -5.79 -2.51
CA GLN A 424 -11.88 -6.62 -1.81
C GLN A 424 -11.34 -7.06 -0.44
N ASP A 425 -10.10 -7.54 -0.37
CA ASP A 425 -9.48 -8.00 0.89
C ASP A 425 -9.35 -6.85 1.91
N LEU A 426 -8.92 -5.67 1.45
CA LEU A 426 -8.85 -4.47 2.29
C LEU A 426 -10.23 -3.98 2.74
N ALA A 427 -11.25 -4.09 1.87
CA ALA A 427 -12.62 -3.78 2.24
C ALA A 427 -13.17 -4.81 3.25
N GLU A 428 -12.85 -6.09 3.13
CA GLU A 428 -13.29 -7.15 4.04
C GLU A 428 -12.77 -6.93 5.47
N GLU A 429 -11.51 -6.53 5.63
CA GLU A 429 -10.95 -6.18 6.96
C GLU A 429 -11.67 -4.96 7.54
N LEU A 430 -11.88 -3.90 6.76
CA LEU A 430 -12.61 -2.70 7.19
C LEU A 430 -14.07 -3.01 7.58
N ILE A 431 -14.77 -3.82 6.78
CA ILE A 431 -16.15 -4.26 7.01
C ILE A 431 -16.23 -5.13 8.27
N THR A 432 -15.30 -6.07 8.44
CA THR A 432 -15.25 -6.91 9.63
C THR A 432 -15.09 -6.07 10.90
N ARG A 433 -14.25 -5.03 10.87
CA ARG A 433 -14.10 -4.10 12.01
C ARG A 433 -15.35 -3.24 12.22
N LEU A 434 -15.94 -2.74 11.15
CA LEU A 434 -17.16 -1.93 11.18
C LEU A 434 -18.33 -2.70 11.83
N VAL A 435 -18.59 -3.91 11.34
CA VAL A 435 -19.68 -4.78 11.83
C VAL A 435 -19.44 -5.20 13.28
N ASN A 436 -18.19 -5.46 13.67
CA ASN A 436 -17.85 -5.78 15.05
C ASN A 436 -18.17 -4.60 16.00
N ILE A 437 -17.74 -3.38 15.66
CA ILE A 437 -18.05 -2.18 16.46
C ILE A 437 -19.56 -1.89 16.49
N GLN A 438 -20.26 -2.14 15.37
CA GLN A 438 -21.69 -1.97 15.29
C GLN A 438 -22.43 -2.88 16.29
N LEU A 439 -22.10 -4.18 16.30
CA LEU A 439 -22.80 -5.21 17.09
C LEU A 439 -22.34 -5.27 18.54
N ASN A 440 -21.04 -5.14 18.79
CA ASN A 440 -20.43 -5.38 20.10
C ASN A 440 -20.00 -4.09 20.83
N GLY A 441 -20.06 -2.93 20.17
CA GLY A 441 -19.57 -1.67 20.73
C GLY A 441 -18.04 -1.56 20.75
N ILE A 442 -17.51 -0.66 21.57
CA ILE A 442 -16.06 -0.40 21.73
C ILE A 442 -15.68 -0.69 23.18
N SER A 443 -14.57 -1.40 23.38
CA SER A 443 -14.02 -1.73 24.72
C SER A 443 -14.92 -2.59 25.63
N GLY A 444 -15.84 -3.37 25.07
CA GLY A 444 -16.72 -4.25 25.84
C GLY A 444 -17.88 -3.54 26.54
N GLU A 445 -18.00 -2.21 26.38
CA GLU A 445 -19.27 -1.53 26.59
C GLU A 445 -20.18 -1.94 25.44
N GLY A 446 -21.34 -2.53 25.76
CA GLY A 446 -22.33 -2.94 24.75
C GLY A 446 -22.75 -1.78 23.83
N PRO A 447 -23.58 -2.04 22.79
CA PRO A 447 -23.96 -1.03 21.81
C PRO A 447 -24.80 0.09 22.45
N SER A 448 -24.14 1.06 23.07
CA SER A 448 -24.76 2.24 23.69
C SER A 448 -24.92 3.33 22.64
N SER A 449 -26.16 3.77 22.42
CA SER A 449 -26.56 4.76 21.42
C SER A 449 -25.96 6.16 21.64
N THR A 450 -25.45 6.45 22.83
CA THR A 450 -25.01 7.79 23.26
C THR A 450 -23.48 7.92 23.31
N ASN A 451 -22.73 6.89 22.90
CA ASN A 451 -21.26 6.95 22.95
C ASN A 451 -20.68 7.62 21.68
N PRO A 452 -20.15 8.86 21.76
CA PRO A 452 -19.59 9.56 20.60
C PRO A 452 -18.39 8.84 20.00
N ILE A 453 -17.63 8.08 20.81
CA ILE A 453 -16.48 7.28 20.35
C ILE A 453 -16.95 6.22 19.36
N ARG A 454 -18.11 5.57 19.62
CA ARG A 454 -18.71 4.57 18.72
C ARG A 454 -19.14 5.23 17.40
N ALA A 455 -19.88 6.32 17.47
CA ALA A 455 -20.36 7.02 16.29
C ALA A 455 -19.21 7.48 15.39
N VAL A 456 -18.19 8.15 15.96
CA VAL A 456 -17.01 8.61 15.21
C VAL A 456 -16.22 7.43 14.65
N SER A 457 -16.05 6.34 15.40
CA SER A 457 -15.34 5.15 14.90
C SER A 457 -16.03 4.50 13.70
N LEU A 458 -17.36 4.29 13.78
CA LEU A 458 -18.15 3.76 12.67
C LEU A 458 -18.03 4.67 11.45
N ARG A 459 -18.20 5.98 11.65
CA ARG A 459 -18.06 6.98 10.59
C ARG A 459 -16.68 6.93 9.94
N CYS A 460 -15.60 6.88 10.71
CA CYS A 460 -14.24 6.84 10.16
C CYS A 460 -14.00 5.57 9.31
N LEU A 461 -14.48 4.41 9.76
CA LEU A 461 -14.37 3.16 8.99
C LEU A 461 -15.17 3.20 7.67
N VAL A 462 -16.36 3.80 7.70
CA VAL A 462 -17.18 4.05 6.50
C VAL A 462 -16.46 4.98 5.52
N LEU A 463 -15.86 6.06 6.02
CA LEU A 463 -15.10 7.00 5.18
C LEU A 463 -13.84 6.35 4.60
N CYS A 464 -13.15 5.48 5.36
CA CYS A 464 -12.05 4.66 4.85
C CYS A 464 -12.50 3.74 3.71
N LEU A 465 -13.66 3.07 3.84
CA LEU A 465 -14.22 2.22 2.79
C LEU A 465 -14.54 3.02 1.52
N LYS A 466 -15.24 4.14 1.66
CA LYS A 466 -15.56 5.05 0.55
C LYS A 466 -14.29 5.55 -0.15
N GLY A 467 -13.35 6.09 0.61
CA GLY A 467 -12.10 6.63 0.08
C GLY A 467 -11.19 5.58 -0.56
N LEU A 468 -11.18 4.35 -0.05
CA LEU A 468 -10.48 3.22 -0.66
C LEU A 468 -11.03 2.90 -2.06
N ILE A 469 -12.35 2.82 -2.20
CA ILE A 469 -13.03 2.58 -3.49
C ILE A 469 -12.75 3.72 -4.46
N GLU A 470 -12.92 4.97 -4.05
CA GLU A 470 -12.66 6.12 -4.92
C GLU A 470 -11.22 6.14 -5.43
N THR A 471 -10.26 5.96 -4.53
CA THR A 471 -8.83 6.04 -4.86
C THR A 471 -8.43 4.92 -5.84
N ALA A 472 -8.95 3.71 -5.64
CA ALA A 472 -8.70 2.57 -6.52
C ALA A 472 -9.23 2.76 -7.94
N ASN A 473 -10.30 3.53 -8.11
CA ASN A 473 -10.91 3.78 -9.41
C ASN A 473 -10.36 5.04 -10.10
N ARG A 474 -9.90 6.06 -9.35
CA ARG A 474 -9.21 7.25 -9.91
C ARG A 474 -7.90 6.90 -10.62
N SER A 475 -7.16 5.91 -10.11
CA SER A 475 -5.84 5.49 -10.63
C SER A 475 -5.87 5.02 -12.11
N SER A 476 -7.04 4.66 -12.64
CA SER A 476 -7.20 4.27 -14.06
C SER A 476 -7.25 5.45 -15.04
N GLY A 477 -7.53 6.68 -14.58
CA GLY A 477 -7.68 7.87 -15.44
C GLY A 477 -6.36 8.50 -15.88
N MET A 478 -5.26 8.29 -15.14
CA MET A 478 -3.99 8.98 -15.36
C MET A 478 -3.16 8.45 -16.56
N LYS A 479 -3.67 7.46 -17.32
CA LYS A 479 -2.90 6.78 -18.39
C LYS A 479 -3.47 6.91 -19.82
N LYS A 480 -4.27 7.93 -20.10
CA LYS A 480 -4.63 8.30 -21.49
C LYS A 480 -4.23 9.73 -21.78
N ASN A 481 -2.91 9.96 -21.89
CA ASN A 481 -2.30 11.04 -22.68
C ASN A 481 -0.81 10.73 -22.90
N THR A 482 -0.52 9.59 -23.51
CA THR A 482 0.84 9.30 -23.99
C THR A 482 0.77 8.79 -25.42
N SER A 483 0.42 9.70 -26.34
CA SER A 483 0.82 9.58 -27.74
C SER A 483 2.13 10.35 -27.93
N SER A 484 3.22 9.59 -28.07
CA SER A 484 4.42 9.92 -28.86
C SER A 484 4.80 11.40 -29.05
N SER A 485 5.80 11.87 -28.32
CA SER A 485 6.76 12.84 -28.85
C SER A 485 8.10 12.70 -28.14
N ILE A 486 9.13 12.58 -28.97
CA ILE A 486 10.55 12.52 -28.65
C ILE A 486 11.04 13.96 -28.37
N LEU A 487 11.88 14.12 -27.33
CA LEU A 487 12.78 15.26 -27.01
C LEU A 487 12.16 16.63 -26.65
N GLY A 488 12.71 17.25 -25.59
CA GLY A 488 12.82 18.71 -25.45
C GLY A 488 12.03 19.37 -24.31
N GLU A 489 12.77 19.78 -23.27
CA GLU A 489 12.55 20.86 -22.30
C GLU A 489 11.23 21.66 -22.30
N SER A 490 10.59 21.76 -21.13
CA SER A 490 10.40 23.03 -20.36
C SER A 490 9.29 22.85 -19.33
N SER A 491 9.65 22.54 -18.07
CA SER A 491 8.69 22.51 -16.95
C SER A 491 8.48 23.93 -16.44
N ARG A 492 7.37 24.54 -16.84
CA ARG A 492 6.87 25.79 -16.25
C ARG A 492 6.31 25.48 -14.86
N THR A 493 6.81 26.22 -13.88
CA THR A 493 6.18 26.45 -12.58
C THR A 493 4.81 27.10 -12.77
N MET A 494 3.75 26.49 -12.25
CA MET A 494 2.61 27.20 -11.68
C MET A 494 2.12 26.44 -10.44
N THR A 495 2.21 27.13 -9.32
CA THR A 495 1.38 26.94 -8.13
C THR A 495 -0.07 27.16 -8.56
N GLU A 496 -0.89 26.13 -8.55
CA GLU A 496 -2.35 26.28 -8.53
C GLU A 496 -2.91 25.51 -7.32
N PRO A 497 -3.88 26.10 -6.60
CA PRO A 497 -4.65 25.37 -5.60
C PRO A 497 -5.40 24.24 -6.30
N ILE A 498 -5.70 23.18 -5.55
CA ILE A 498 -6.52 22.06 -5.99
C ILE A 498 -7.92 22.57 -6.31
N GLU A 499 -8.17 23.04 -7.54
CA GLU A 499 -9.49 23.39 -8.06
C GLU A 499 -9.43 23.57 -9.58
N PHE A 500 -9.84 22.54 -10.34
CA PHE A 500 -10.64 22.71 -11.56
C PHE A 500 -11.19 21.36 -12.02
N VAL A 501 -12.43 21.07 -11.62
CA VAL A 501 -13.27 20.04 -12.25
C VAL A 501 -13.83 20.67 -13.52
N LEU A 502 -13.54 20.09 -14.69
CA LEU A 502 -14.27 20.43 -15.91
C LEU A 502 -15.64 19.75 -15.85
N GLU A 503 -16.61 20.44 -15.27
CA GLU A 503 -18.03 20.10 -15.34
C GLU A 503 -18.49 20.22 -16.81
N ARG A 504 -18.80 19.08 -17.45
CA ARG A 504 -19.60 19.08 -18.68
C ARG A 504 -21.06 18.90 -18.30
N HIS A 505 -21.84 19.96 -18.46
CA HIS A 505 -23.29 19.92 -18.40
C HIS A 505 -23.84 19.32 -19.70
N ASP A 506 -24.51 18.16 -19.60
CA ASP A 506 -25.53 17.77 -20.57
C ASP A 506 -26.92 18.17 -20.01
N SER A 507 -27.87 18.39 -20.92
CA SER A 507 -29.20 18.98 -20.70
C SER A 507 -30.17 18.20 -19.79
N THR A 508 -29.69 17.21 -19.03
CA THR A 508 -30.47 16.37 -18.09
C THR A 508 -30.05 16.54 -16.63
N GLY A 509 -29.21 17.53 -16.30
CA GLY A 509 -28.95 17.95 -14.91
C GLY A 509 -28.19 16.96 -14.03
N ILE A 510 -27.64 15.88 -14.57
CA ILE A 510 -26.93 14.83 -13.81
C ILE A 510 -25.54 14.65 -14.40
N VAL A 511 -24.52 14.92 -13.57
CA VAL A 511 -23.11 14.76 -13.90
C VAL A 511 -22.85 13.28 -14.21
N ARG A 512 -22.66 12.94 -15.49
CA ARG A 512 -22.11 11.64 -15.90
C ARG A 512 -20.60 11.65 -15.66
N GLU A 513 -20.19 11.30 -14.45
CA GLU A 513 -18.85 10.75 -14.27
C GLU A 513 -18.88 9.29 -14.71
N ASP A 514 -18.35 9.03 -15.91
CA ASP A 514 -18.11 7.67 -16.36
C ASP A 514 -17.00 7.07 -15.47
N TYR A 515 -17.40 6.38 -14.40
CA TYR A 515 -16.54 5.49 -13.64
C TYR A 515 -16.01 4.40 -14.58
N SER A 516 -14.86 4.66 -15.19
CA SER A 516 -14.18 3.65 -16.01
C SER A 516 -13.68 2.56 -15.07
N PRO A 517 -14.15 1.31 -15.20
CA PRO A 517 -13.70 0.23 -14.34
C PRO A 517 -12.18 0.08 -14.47
N ASN A 518 -11.48 0.02 -13.35
CA ASN A 518 -10.05 -0.23 -13.33
C ASN A 518 -9.81 -1.70 -13.72
N PRO A 519 -9.24 -2.00 -14.91
CA PRO A 519 -9.17 -3.37 -15.42
C PRO A 519 -8.20 -4.28 -14.64
N ARG A 520 -7.48 -3.73 -13.65
CA ARG A 520 -6.50 -4.47 -12.84
C ARG A 520 -7.07 -5.00 -11.52
N LYS A 521 -8.27 -4.57 -11.13
CA LYS A 521 -8.92 -5.00 -9.89
C LYS A 521 -10.20 -5.76 -10.18
N ASN A 522 -10.54 -6.69 -9.30
CA ASN A 522 -11.88 -7.24 -9.22
C ASN A 522 -12.77 -6.26 -8.44
N ASN A 523 -14.07 -6.30 -8.75
CA ASN A 523 -15.04 -5.49 -8.02
C ASN A 523 -15.34 -6.12 -6.66
N ILE A 524 -15.66 -5.28 -5.69
CA ILE A 524 -16.11 -5.74 -4.37
C ILE A 524 -17.43 -6.49 -4.52
N SER A 525 -17.49 -7.71 -3.99
CA SER A 525 -18.71 -8.54 -4.09
C SER A 525 -19.92 -7.90 -3.36
N PRO A 526 -21.13 -7.99 -3.93
CA PRO A 526 -22.36 -7.53 -3.27
C PRO A 526 -22.60 -8.20 -1.90
N GLU A 527 -22.20 -9.47 -1.74
CA GLU A 527 -22.38 -10.22 -0.49
C GLU A 527 -21.56 -9.61 0.65
N LEU A 528 -20.32 -9.21 0.35
CA LEU A 528 -19.45 -8.59 1.34
C LEU A 528 -20.02 -7.24 1.80
N TRP A 529 -20.49 -6.40 0.87
CA TRP A 529 -21.10 -5.12 1.22
C TRP A 529 -22.40 -5.28 2.01
N GLN A 530 -23.16 -6.34 1.72
CA GLN A 530 -24.44 -6.65 2.36
C GLN A 530 -24.34 -6.66 3.89
N GLU A 531 -23.20 -7.11 4.45
CA GLU A 531 -22.97 -7.16 5.91
C GLU A 531 -23.04 -5.80 6.60
N THR A 532 -22.85 -4.71 5.85
CA THR A 532 -22.83 -3.35 6.39
C THR A 532 -24.17 -2.62 6.31
N ILE A 533 -25.17 -3.17 5.62
CA ILE A 533 -26.41 -2.46 5.28
C ILE A 533 -27.15 -1.94 6.51
N ALA A 534 -27.06 -2.65 7.64
CA ALA A 534 -27.67 -2.25 8.89
C ALA A 534 -27.11 -0.92 9.47
N VAL A 535 -25.92 -0.47 9.03
CA VAL A 535 -25.34 0.85 9.38
C VAL A 535 -26.21 2.01 8.89
N LEU A 536 -27.01 1.80 7.83
CA LEU A 536 -27.96 2.80 7.33
C LEU A 536 -29.01 3.21 8.38
N CYS A 537 -29.25 2.37 9.39
CA CYS A 537 -30.25 2.59 10.44
C CYS A 537 -29.62 2.88 11.81
N GLU A 538 -28.36 3.32 11.87
CA GLU A 538 -27.71 3.75 13.11
C GLU A 538 -28.39 4.97 13.75
N THR A 539 -28.19 5.14 15.05
CA THR A 539 -28.80 6.24 15.82
C THR A 539 -28.28 7.61 15.40
N ASP A 540 -26.99 7.70 15.13
CA ASP A 540 -26.30 8.95 14.81
C ASP A 540 -26.45 9.30 13.32
N PHE A 541 -26.96 10.51 13.05
CA PHE A 541 -27.18 10.99 11.69
C PHE A 541 -25.88 11.12 10.88
N SER A 542 -24.76 11.50 11.51
CA SER A 542 -23.47 11.65 10.82
C SER A 542 -22.93 10.31 10.31
N VAL A 543 -23.24 9.22 11.01
CA VAL A 543 -22.91 7.85 10.58
C VAL A 543 -23.80 7.46 9.40
N ARG A 544 -25.12 7.70 9.50
CA ARG A 544 -26.08 7.39 8.42
C ARG A 544 -25.76 8.14 7.14
N SER A 545 -25.52 9.45 7.21
CA SER A 545 -25.22 10.27 6.03
C SER A 545 -23.92 9.84 5.36
N SER A 546 -22.86 9.59 6.14
CA SER A 546 -21.58 9.08 5.63
C SER A 546 -21.75 7.69 4.98
N TYR A 547 -22.55 6.81 5.60
CA TYR A 547 -22.83 5.48 5.08
C TYR A 547 -23.65 5.51 3.79
N ALA A 548 -24.69 6.36 3.71
CA ALA A 548 -25.48 6.54 2.51
C ALA A 548 -24.61 6.98 1.32
N GLN A 549 -23.68 7.91 1.54
CA GLN A 549 -22.72 8.33 0.51
C GLN A 549 -21.75 7.20 0.12
N ALA A 550 -21.26 6.41 1.07
CA ALA A 550 -20.41 5.25 0.80
C ALA A 550 -21.15 4.17 0.00
N LEU A 551 -22.42 3.89 0.34
CA LEU A 551 -23.28 2.96 -0.37
C LEU A 551 -23.55 3.44 -1.80
N LEU A 552 -23.85 4.72 -2.00
CA LEU A 552 -23.99 5.31 -3.34
C LEU A 552 -22.72 5.13 -4.18
N THR A 553 -21.56 5.39 -3.58
CA THR A 553 -20.26 5.19 -4.25
C THR A 553 -20.08 3.71 -4.63
N PHE A 554 -20.36 2.78 -3.73
CA PHE A 554 -20.31 1.35 -4.03
C PHE A 554 -21.26 0.95 -5.18
N LEU A 555 -22.52 1.40 -5.15
CA LEU A 555 -23.51 1.11 -6.19
C LEU A 555 -23.14 1.68 -7.56
N LEU A 556 -22.50 2.85 -7.61
CA LEU A 556 -22.12 3.50 -8.85
C LEU A 556 -20.84 2.89 -9.46
N VAL A 557 -19.93 2.43 -8.62
CA VAL A 557 -18.56 2.07 -9.01
C VAL A 557 -18.33 0.56 -9.07
N GLU A 558 -18.83 -0.19 -8.08
CA GLU A 558 -18.53 -1.62 -7.93
C GLU A 558 -19.65 -2.52 -8.48
N VAL A 559 -20.91 -2.06 -8.44
CA VAL A 559 -22.05 -2.82 -8.96
C VAL A 559 -22.13 -2.69 -10.48
N PRO A 560 -22.00 -3.80 -11.25
CA PRO A 560 -22.11 -3.74 -12.70
C PRO A 560 -23.48 -3.26 -13.13
N ARG A 561 -23.52 -2.38 -14.14
CA ARG A 561 -24.78 -1.96 -14.75
C ARG A 561 -25.49 -3.18 -15.35
N GLU A 562 -26.77 -3.33 -15.03
CA GLU A 562 -27.61 -4.31 -15.72
C GLU A 562 -27.61 -3.94 -17.21
N PRO A 563 -27.39 -4.91 -18.13
CA PRO A 563 -27.36 -4.66 -19.55
C PRO A 563 -28.76 -4.27 -20.05
N TYR A 564 -29.10 -3.00 -19.88
CA TYR A 564 -30.32 -2.36 -20.37
C TYR A 564 -29.92 -1.51 -21.59
N ALA A 565 -30.04 -2.08 -22.78
CA ALA A 565 -29.76 -1.38 -24.03
C ALA A 565 -31.06 -0.75 -24.56
N VAL A 566 -31.24 0.55 -24.29
CA VAL A 566 -32.07 1.41 -25.12
C VAL A 566 -31.11 2.25 -25.95
N ASP A 567 -30.70 1.72 -27.10
CA ASP A 567 -29.86 2.46 -28.05
C ASP A 567 -30.76 3.06 -29.13
N PRO A 568 -31.11 4.37 -29.07
CA PRO A 568 -32.01 5.00 -30.03
C PRO A 568 -31.41 5.03 -31.45
N ALA A 569 -30.10 4.84 -31.61
CA ALA A 569 -29.45 4.76 -32.91
C ALA A 569 -29.71 3.44 -33.67
N ILE A 570 -30.12 2.37 -32.96
CA ILE A 570 -30.39 1.05 -33.55
C ILE A 570 -31.88 0.90 -33.91
N ALA A 571 -32.77 1.75 -33.36
CA ALA A 571 -34.20 1.77 -33.67
C ALA A 571 -34.54 2.21 -35.11
N ASN A 572 -33.58 2.81 -35.83
CA ASN A 572 -33.76 3.28 -37.21
C ASN A 572 -33.45 2.24 -38.30
N ARG A 573 -33.29 0.95 -37.96
CA ARG A 573 -33.28 -0.13 -38.95
C ARG A 573 -34.67 -0.76 -39.00
N GLU A 574 -35.32 -0.63 -40.16
CA GLU A 574 -36.71 -1.02 -40.51
C GLU A 574 -37.06 -2.52 -40.37
N ASP A 575 -36.53 -3.24 -39.40
CA ASP A 575 -36.99 -4.58 -39.04
C ASP A 575 -37.43 -4.58 -37.58
N GLY A 576 -38.75 -4.64 -37.35
CA GLY A 576 -39.44 -4.56 -36.06
C GLY A 576 -39.09 -5.64 -35.04
N LYS A 577 -37.84 -5.67 -34.57
CA LYS A 577 -37.34 -6.43 -33.41
C LYS A 577 -36.25 -5.61 -32.69
N GLY A 578 -36.65 -4.45 -32.18
CA GLY A 578 -35.77 -3.47 -31.52
C GLY A 578 -35.40 -3.77 -30.06
N VAL A 579 -35.41 -5.02 -29.62
CA VAL A 579 -34.86 -5.43 -28.32
C VAL A 579 -33.93 -6.60 -28.57
N ARG A 580 -32.61 -6.37 -28.55
CA ARG A 580 -31.68 -7.48 -28.34
C ARG A 580 -31.79 -7.87 -26.87
N LEU A 581 -32.58 -8.91 -26.61
CA LEU A 581 -32.54 -9.65 -25.35
C LEU A 581 -31.07 -9.98 -25.02
N PRO A 582 -30.69 -10.00 -23.73
CA PRO A 582 -29.38 -10.49 -23.34
C PRO A 582 -29.12 -11.85 -24.00
N ALA A 583 -27.89 -12.08 -24.49
CA ALA A 583 -27.42 -13.43 -24.80
C ALA A 583 -27.77 -14.37 -23.61
N PRO A 584 -28.01 -15.69 -23.81
CA PRO A 584 -28.67 -16.55 -22.83
C PRO A 584 -27.85 -16.66 -21.54
N GLY A 585 -28.09 -15.70 -20.65
CA GLY A 585 -27.56 -15.55 -19.32
C GLY A 585 -28.77 -15.54 -18.38
N ARG A 586 -28.55 -16.07 -17.18
CA ARG A 586 -29.53 -16.38 -16.13
C ARG A 586 -30.78 -15.45 -16.11
N PRO A 587 -32.00 -15.99 -15.95
CA PRO A 587 -33.21 -15.16 -15.81
C PRO A 587 -33.03 -14.10 -14.72
N LEU A 588 -33.49 -12.87 -14.96
CA LEU A 588 -33.52 -11.79 -13.93
C LEU A 588 -34.36 -12.17 -12.70
N THR A 589 -35.21 -13.18 -12.85
CA THR A 589 -36.02 -13.78 -11.78
C THR A 589 -35.25 -14.77 -10.91
N ALA A 590 -34.01 -15.14 -11.26
CA ALA A 590 -33.21 -16.07 -10.48
C ALA A 590 -32.53 -15.34 -9.29
N PRO A 591 -32.62 -15.85 -8.06
CA PRO A 591 -31.96 -15.24 -6.91
C PRO A 591 -30.44 -15.29 -7.06
N ASP A 592 -29.80 -14.12 -7.08
CA ASP A 592 -28.35 -13.95 -7.06
C ASP A 592 -27.94 -13.00 -5.92
N ALA A 593 -26.62 -12.82 -5.74
CA ALA A 593 -26.08 -11.98 -4.68
C ALA A 593 -26.55 -10.52 -4.77
N THR A 594 -26.77 -10.01 -6.00
CA THR A 594 -27.27 -8.66 -6.23
C THR A 594 -28.73 -8.53 -5.82
N THR A 595 -29.57 -9.51 -6.14
CA THR A 595 -30.97 -9.54 -5.68
C THR A 595 -31.04 -9.60 -4.14
N ARG A 596 -30.19 -10.40 -3.48
CA ARG A 596 -30.11 -10.42 -2.00
C ARG A 596 -29.73 -9.07 -1.42
N LEU A 597 -28.74 -8.40 -2.02
CA LEU A 597 -28.35 -7.05 -1.63
C LEU A 597 -29.52 -6.07 -1.77
N LEU A 598 -30.30 -6.15 -2.84
CA LEU A 598 -31.49 -5.32 -3.02
C LEU A 598 -32.53 -5.55 -1.93
N HIS A 599 -32.83 -6.81 -1.58
CA HIS A 599 -33.73 -7.12 -0.47
C HIS A 599 -33.25 -6.51 0.85
N ALA A 600 -31.96 -6.62 1.17
CA ALA A 600 -31.38 -6.00 2.36
C ALA A 600 -31.49 -4.47 2.33
N ILE A 601 -31.14 -3.82 1.21
CA ILE A 601 -31.26 -2.36 1.06
C ILE A 601 -32.72 -1.93 1.23
N HIS A 602 -33.66 -2.57 0.54
CA HIS A 602 -35.08 -2.21 0.62
C HIS A 602 -35.65 -2.40 2.03
N ALA A 603 -35.26 -3.45 2.75
CA ALA A 603 -35.63 -3.63 4.15
C ALA A 603 -35.12 -2.48 5.04
N SER A 604 -33.83 -2.12 4.94
CA SER A 604 -33.25 -1.03 5.73
C SER A 604 -33.76 0.36 5.33
N VAL A 605 -34.06 0.59 4.05
CA VAL A 605 -34.70 1.82 3.57
C VAL A 605 -36.11 1.95 4.15
N PHE A 606 -36.89 0.87 4.12
CA PHE A 606 -38.24 0.83 4.69
C PHE A 606 -38.18 1.09 6.21
N HIS A 607 -37.26 0.42 6.91
CA HIS A 607 -37.02 0.64 8.34
C HIS A 607 -36.67 2.09 8.64
N LEU A 608 -35.67 2.65 7.96
CA LEU A 608 -35.23 4.03 8.19
C LEU A 608 -36.37 5.03 7.96
N ALA A 609 -37.19 4.83 6.93
CA ALA A 609 -38.30 5.73 6.62
C ALA A 609 -39.41 5.67 7.67
N LEU A 610 -39.80 4.47 8.13
CA LEU A 610 -41.04 4.26 8.88
C LEU A 610 -40.86 3.93 10.37
N ALA A 611 -39.71 3.40 10.78
CA ALA A 611 -39.50 2.91 12.15
C ALA A 611 -39.65 4.02 13.19
N PRO A 612 -40.36 3.79 14.31
CA PRO A 612 -40.54 4.79 15.37
C PRO A 612 -39.24 5.11 16.12
N SER A 613 -38.23 4.26 16.01
CA SER A 613 -36.93 4.36 16.67
C SER A 613 -35.86 3.73 15.80
N LEU A 614 -34.65 4.30 15.80
CA LEU A 614 -33.47 3.78 15.11
C LEU A 614 -32.43 3.23 16.11
N GLY A 615 -31.53 2.37 15.62
CA GLY A 615 -30.41 1.82 16.39
C GLY A 615 -30.61 0.41 16.97
N PHE A 616 -29.53 -0.14 17.54
CA PHE A 616 -29.50 -1.47 18.15
C PHE A 616 -29.63 -1.38 19.68
N ARG A 617 -30.31 -2.34 20.32
CA ARG A 617 -30.39 -2.42 21.79
C ARG A 617 -29.11 -2.98 22.40
N SER A 618 -28.59 -2.28 23.41
CA SER A 618 -27.64 -2.82 24.39
C SER A 618 -28.36 -3.78 25.33
N GLY A 619 -28.30 -5.10 25.07
CA GLY A 619 -28.73 -6.11 26.06
C GLY A 619 -29.72 -7.18 25.58
N ALA A 620 -29.51 -7.79 24.42
CA ALA A 620 -29.96 -9.18 24.27
C ALA A 620 -29.08 -10.05 25.19
N PRO A 621 -29.64 -10.97 26.01
CA PRO A 621 -28.86 -11.80 26.91
C PRO A 621 -27.83 -12.60 26.10
N SER A 622 -26.56 -12.41 26.44
CA SER A 622 -25.46 -13.20 25.90
C SER A 622 -25.57 -14.62 26.48
N GLU A 623 -26.24 -15.52 25.76
CA GLU A 623 -25.99 -16.97 25.89
C GLU A 623 -24.77 -17.41 25.05
N ALA A 624 -24.04 -16.48 24.42
CA ALA A 624 -23.01 -16.81 23.42
C ALA A 624 -21.64 -16.20 23.73
N SER A 625 -21.26 -16.15 25.02
CA SER A 625 -19.92 -15.75 25.45
C SER A 625 -18.87 -16.86 25.24
N GLU A 626 -19.25 -18.07 24.87
CA GLU A 626 -18.32 -19.22 24.86
C GLU A 626 -17.51 -19.39 23.55
N ASP A 627 -17.88 -18.75 22.44
CA ASP A 627 -17.29 -19.08 21.13
C ASP A 627 -16.26 -18.06 20.59
N PHE A 628 -15.97 -16.96 21.30
CA PHE A 628 -15.04 -15.91 20.81
C PHE A 628 -13.86 -15.57 21.72
N GLU A 629 -13.61 -16.34 22.78
CA GLU A 629 -12.33 -16.30 23.47
C GLU A 629 -11.29 -17.19 22.76
N GLN A 630 -10.61 -16.65 21.74
CA GLN A 630 -9.25 -17.11 21.44
C GLN A 630 -8.31 -16.49 22.48
N HIS A 631 -8.31 -17.05 23.70
CA HIS A 631 -7.23 -16.83 24.66
C HIS A 631 -5.95 -17.49 24.14
N VAL A 632 -4.92 -16.67 23.96
CA VAL A 632 -3.53 -17.13 23.95
C VAL A 632 -3.22 -17.57 25.38
N GLN A 633 -3.42 -18.85 25.67
CA GLN A 633 -3.00 -19.45 26.93
C GLN A 633 -1.88 -20.47 26.66
N VAL A 634 -0.68 -20.07 27.09
CA VAL A 634 0.49 -20.94 27.23
C VAL A 634 0.29 -21.75 28.50
N ASP A 635 0.27 -23.08 28.41
CA ASP A 635 0.49 -23.94 29.58
C ASP A 635 1.16 -25.28 29.21
N PRO A 636 1.94 -25.89 30.14
CA PRO A 636 3.06 -26.79 29.87
C PRO A 636 2.66 -28.27 29.69
N PRO A 637 3.56 -29.15 29.21
CA PRO A 637 3.22 -30.52 28.87
C PRO A 637 3.40 -31.47 30.06
N THR A 638 2.35 -32.23 30.40
CA THR A 638 2.51 -33.59 30.97
C THR A 638 1.33 -34.49 30.57
N PRO A 639 1.57 -35.78 30.31
CA PRO A 639 0.60 -36.68 29.68
C PRO A 639 -0.18 -37.49 30.72
N ASP A 640 -1.44 -37.81 30.45
CA ASP A 640 -1.98 -39.07 30.94
C ASP A 640 -3.06 -39.68 30.05
N VAL A 641 -3.05 -41.01 30.06
CA VAL A 641 -3.69 -41.94 29.13
C VAL A 641 -5.07 -42.35 29.65
N THR A 642 -5.98 -42.67 28.71
CA THR A 642 -7.15 -43.59 28.78
C THR A 642 -8.53 -42.94 28.58
N SER A 643 -9.13 -43.17 27.40
CA SER A 643 -10.23 -44.13 27.25
C SER A 643 -10.91 -43.95 25.88
N SER A 644 -11.02 -45.07 25.17
CA SER A 644 -11.80 -45.20 23.94
C SER A 644 -13.28 -45.33 24.29
N ARG A 645 -14.18 -44.67 23.54
CA ARG A 645 -15.49 -45.24 23.18
C ARG A 645 -16.04 -44.55 21.93
N PHE A 646 -16.35 -45.40 20.95
CA PHE A 646 -17.10 -45.12 19.73
C PHE A 646 -18.53 -44.63 20.04
N GLY A 647 -19.05 -43.77 19.17
CA GLY A 647 -20.47 -43.43 19.06
C GLY A 647 -20.73 -42.69 17.75
N GLU A 648 -21.24 -43.42 16.75
CA GLU A 648 -21.74 -42.91 15.47
C GLU A 648 -22.96 -42.00 15.69
N ILE A 649 -22.88 -40.71 15.38
CA ILE A 649 -24.06 -39.84 15.15
C ILE A 649 -23.71 -38.76 14.09
N GLU A 650 -24.52 -38.76 13.02
CA GLU A 650 -24.90 -37.68 12.08
C GLU A 650 -23.85 -37.02 11.14
N MET A 651 -23.70 -37.61 9.95
CA MET A 651 -23.08 -36.99 8.76
C MET A 651 -24.05 -36.18 7.88
N ASN A 652 -25.20 -35.72 8.38
CA ASN A 652 -26.22 -35.04 7.55
C ASN A 652 -26.58 -33.59 7.96
N GLU A 653 -25.96 -33.01 8.99
CA GLU A 653 -26.25 -31.63 9.44
C GLU A 653 -25.23 -30.56 9.02
N GLN A 654 -24.13 -30.94 8.35
CA GLN A 654 -23.06 -29.97 8.03
C GLN A 654 -23.30 -29.15 6.74
N LEU A 655 -24.30 -29.49 5.91
CA LEU A 655 -24.59 -28.72 4.68
C LEU A 655 -25.49 -27.49 4.87
N ASN A 656 -26.10 -27.30 6.05
CA ASN A 656 -27.06 -26.21 6.32
C ASN A 656 -26.55 -25.14 7.29
N ARG A 657 -25.26 -25.16 7.68
CA ARG A 657 -24.73 -24.11 8.55
C ARG A 657 -24.47 -22.82 7.72
N PRO A 658 -25.12 -21.68 8.06
CA PRO A 658 -24.82 -20.42 7.39
C PRO A 658 -23.36 -20.05 7.62
N SER A 659 -22.71 -19.50 6.58
CA SER A 659 -21.35 -18.96 6.66
C SER A 659 -21.25 -17.92 7.80
N PRO A 660 -20.06 -17.73 8.40
CA PRO A 660 -19.88 -16.75 9.47
C PRO A 660 -20.33 -15.33 9.07
N SER A 661 -20.14 -14.95 7.80
CA SER A 661 -20.67 -13.75 7.15
C SER A 661 -22.21 -13.65 7.24
N ARG A 662 -22.94 -14.69 6.81
CA ARG A 662 -24.41 -14.74 6.87
C ARG A 662 -24.95 -14.65 8.29
N ARG A 663 -24.24 -15.25 9.25
CA ARG A 663 -24.61 -15.16 10.68
C ARG A 663 -24.48 -13.75 11.25
N ARG A 664 -23.48 -12.97 10.80
CA ARG A 664 -23.31 -11.58 11.25
C ARG A 664 -24.42 -10.68 10.71
N LEU A 665 -24.71 -10.80 9.41
CA LEU A 665 -25.79 -10.05 8.77
C LEU A 665 -27.16 -10.41 9.35
N SER A 666 -27.45 -11.71 9.52
CA SER A 666 -28.70 -12.13 10.13
C SER A 666 -28.82 -11.57 11.54
N ARG A 667 -27.76 -11.59 12.34
CA ARG A 667 -27.77 -10.99 13.67
C ARG A 667 -28.02 -9.49 13.64
N ALA A 668 -27.39 -8.75 12.72
CA ALA A 668 -27.59 -7.30 12.60
C ALA A 668 -29.02 -6.97 12.17
N LEU A 669 -29.50 -7.53 11.06
CA LEU A 669 -30.85 -7.22 10.55
C LEU A 669 -31.95 -7.75 11.48
N THR A 670 -31.80 -8.93 12.09
CA THR A 670 -32.75 -9.44 13.09
C THR A 670 -32.72 -8.61 14.38
N ALA A 671 -31.55 -8.13 14.82
CA ALA A 671 -31.47 -7.24 15.98
C ALA A 671 -32.17 -5.89 15.72
N LEU A 672 -32.13 -5.41 14.48
CA LEU A 672 -32.80 -4.19 14.04
C LEU A 672 -34.33 -4.34 13.99
N LEU A 673 -34.84 -5.50 13.54
CA LEU A 673 -36.27 -5.81 13.55
C LEU A 673 -36.84 -6.09 14.96
N GLY A 674 -35.99 -6.57 15.88
CA GLY A 674 -36.40 -7.01 17.22
C GLY A 674 -36.53 -5.90 18.27
N THR A 675 -36.39 -4.61 17.93
CA THR A 675 -36.42 -3.52 18.91
C THR A 675 -37.84 -2.96 19.13
N PRO A 676 -38.49 -3.16 20.30
CA PRO A 676 -39.73 -2.45 20.60
C PRO A 676 -39.48 -0.95 20.76
N ALA A 677 -40.42 -0.14 20.27
CA ALA A 677 -40.41 1.31 20.36
C ALA A 677 -40.37 1.78 21.84
N VAL A 678 -39.46 2.69 22.16
CA VAL A 678 -39.39 3.39 23.45
C VAL A 678 -39.18 4.88 23.18
N ASP A 679 -39.80 5.74 23.98
CA ASP A 679 -39.99 7.19 23.76
C ASP A 679 -38.71 8.07 23.71
N HIS A 680 -37.50 7.48 23.68
CA HIS A 680 -36.22 8.21 23.75
C HIS A 680 -35.16 7.80 22.71
N MET A 681 -35.54 7.14 21.61
CA MET A 681 -34.59 6.75 20.56
C MET A 681 -34.55 7.74 19.39
N ALA A 682 -33.42 7.79 18.70
CA ALA A 682 -33.23 8.61 17.51
C ALA A 682 -34.25 8.25 16.41
N THR A 683 -34.71 9.24 15.67
CA THR A 683 -35.64 9.07 14.55
C THR A 683 -35.02 9.60 13.26
N ALA A 684 -35.58 9.19 12.11
CA ALA A 684 -35.15 9.71 10.83
C ALA A 684 -35.43 11.21 10.72
N THR A 685 -34.50 11.94 10.10
CA THR A 685 -34.58 13.37 9.84
C THR A 685 -35.03 13.62 8.41
N PHE A 686 -35.34 14.87 8.03
CA PHE A 686 -35.72 15.17 6.65
C PHE A 686 -34.57 14.93 5.66
N SER A 687 -33.33 15.16 6.09
CA SER A 687 -32.13 14.88 5.29
C SER A 687 -31.97 13.39 4.94
N ASP A 688 -32.40 12.47 5.81
CA ASP A 688 -32.37 11.03 5.52
C ASP A 688 -33.18 10.70 4.25
N TYR A 689 -34.30 11.40 4.00
CA TYR A 689 -35.15 11.17 2.82
C TYR A 689 -34.50 11.60 1.51
N ALA A 690 -33.63 12.62 1.54
CA ALA A 690 -32.84 13.00 0.36
C ALA A 690 -31.81 11.91 0.01
N PHE A 691 -31.15 11.32 1.02
CA PHE A 691 -30.26 10.19 0.81
C PHE A 691 -31.00 8.94 0.32
N LEU A 692 -32.18 8.65 0.88
CA LEU A 692 -33.03 7.56 0.44
C LEU A 692 -33.46 7.72 -1.02
N LEU A 693 -33.83 8.93 -1.44
CA LEU A 693 -34.15 9.25 -2.83
C LEU A 693 -32.96 8.93 -3.74
N ASN A 694 -31.75 9.39 -3.38
CA ASN A 694 -30.54 9.12 -4.15
C ASN A 694 -30.27 7.61 -4.27
N ILE A 695 -30.42 6.85 -3.18
CA ILE A 695 -30.21 5.40 -3.17
C ILE A 695 -31.21 4.72 -4.09
N LEU A 696 -32.51 4.97 -3.91
CA LEU A 696 -33.57 4.32 -4.69
C LEU A 696 -33.48 4.66 -6.18
N THR A 697 -33.28 5.94 -6.52
CA THR A 697 -33.10 6.36 -7.91
C THR A 697 -31.85 5.73 -8.54
N THR A 698 -30.74 5.64 -7.79
CA THR A 698 -29.53 4.97 -8.27
C THR A 698 -29.75 3.47 -8.51
N LEU A 699 -30.47 2.78 -7.62
CA LEU A 699 -30.82 1.38 -7.78
C LEU A 699 -31.65 1.15 -9.05
N HIS A 700 -32.72 1.94 -9.25
CA HIS A 700 -33.56 1.82 -10.44
C HIS A 700 -32.80 2.14 -11.73
N ARG A 701 -31.86 3.09 -11.72
CA ARG A 701 -31.06 3.42 -12.91
C ARG A 701 -29.92 2.45 -13.20
N ARG A 702 -29.36 1.78 -12.19
CA ARG A 702 -28.25 0.82 -12.35
C ARG A 702 -28.73 -0.62 -12.55
N LEU A 703 -29.82 -0.99 -11.90
CA LEU A 703 -30.41 -2.34 -11.89
C LEU A 703 -31.93 -2.28 -12.18
N PRO A 704 -32.37 -1.71 -13.32
CA PRO A 704 -33.77 -1.42 -13.59
C PRO A 704 -34.69 -2.64 -13.45
N GLY A 705 -34.30 -3.81 -13.97
CA GLY A 705 -35.13 -5.01 -13.93
C GLY A 705 -35.25 -5.56 -12.51
N ARG A 706 -34.11 -5.75 -11.84
CA ARG A 706 -34.09 -6.30 -10.47
C ARG A 706 -34.71 -5.35 -9.44
N ALA A 707 -34.41 -4.05 -9.52
CA ALA A 707 -34.96 -3.03 -8.63
C ALA A 707 -36.48 -2.87 -8.85
N LEU A 708 -36.99 -3.08 -10.06
CA LEU A 708 -38.44 -3.10 -10.29
C LEU A 708 -39.12 -4.31 -9.62
N LEU A 709 -38.54 -5.51 -9.72
CA LEU A 709 -39.11 -6.72 -9.12
C LEU A 709 -39.12 -6.70 -7.59
N VAL A 710 -38.04 -6.23 -6.96
CA VAL A 710 -37.89 -6.24 -5.50
C VAL A 710 -38.38 -4.93 -4.87
N GLY A 711 -38.14 -3.80 -5.54
CA GLY A 711 -38.39 -2.47 -5.00
C GLY A 711 -39.85 -2.04 -5.09
N VAL A 712 -40.57 -2.32 -6.18
CA VAL A 712 -41.97 -1.86 -6.34
C VAL A 712 -42.90 -2.42 -5.26
N PRO A 713 -42.87 -3.73 -4.90
CA PRO A 713 -43.66 -4.24 -3.77
C PRO A 713 -43.39 -3.49 -2.46
N MET A 714 -42.12 -3.14 -2.19
CA MET A 714 -41.74 -2.31 -1.04
C MET A 714 -42.34 -0.89 -1.14
N LEU A 715 -42.30 -0.23 -2.31
CA LEU A 715 -42.89 1.09 -2.50
C LEU A 715 -44.41 1.09 -2.24
N VAL A 716 -45.12 0.03 -2.65
CA VAL A 716 -46.56 -0.14 -2.39
C VAL A 716 -46.82 -0.33 -0.89
N ALA A 717 -46.05 -1.20 -0.22
CA ALA A 717 -46.15 -1.40 1.23
C ALA A 717 -45.80 -0.12 2.02
N MET A 718 -44.86 0.67 1.52
CA MET A 718 -44.47 1.94 2.13
C MET A 718 -45.57 3.00 1.97
N ASP A 719 -46.27 3.02 0.82
CA ASP A 719 -47.41 3.91 0.59
C ASP A 719 -48.59 3.58 1.51
N THR A 720 -48.94 2.30 1.65
CA THR A 720 -50.03 1.84 2.53
C THR A 720 -49.74 2.15 4.00
N THR A 721 -48.51 1.93 4.46
CA THR A 721 -48.09 2.26 5.83
C THR A 721 -48.02 3.78 6.08
N ALA A 722 -47.61 4.57 5.07
CA ALA A 722 -47.70 6.03 5.16
C ALA A 722 -49.15 6.53 5.25
N ASN A 723 -50.09 5.88 4.55
CA ASN A 723 -51.51 6.23 4.62
C ASN A 723 -52.12 5.89 5.99
N SER A 724 -51.75 4.77 6.63
CA SER A 724 -52.23 4.44 7.97
C SER A 724 -51.65 5.40 9.02
N THR A 725 -50.36 5.73 8.93
CA THR A 725 -49.70 6.67 9.86
C THR A 725 -50.22 8.10 9.75
N LEU A 726 -50.69 8.55 8.58
CA LEU A 726 -51.38 9.83 8.42
C LEU A 726 -52.79 9.85 9.04
N ARG A 727 -53.42 8.69 9.24
CA ARG A 727 -54.75 8.58 9.85
C ARG A 727 -54.68 8.50 11.37
N ASP A 728 -53.69 7.78 11.89
CA ASP A 728 -53.62 7.36 13.30
C ASP A 728 -52.42 7.96 14.07
N GLY A 729 -51.62 8.82 13.43
CA GLY A 729 -50.32 9.27 13.95
C GLY A 729 -50.32 10.56 14.78
N ASN A 730 -49.20 10.79 15.46
CA ASN A 730 -48.83 12.06 16.10
C ASN A 730 -48.19 13.03 15.08
N GLU A 731 -48.07 14.31 15.42
CA GLU A 731 -47.48 15.35 14.54
C GLU A 731 -46.08 14.99 14.00
N ALA A 732 -45.22 14.39 14.83
CA ALA A 732 -43.89 13.91 14.43
C ALA A 732 -43.94 12.71 13.45
N THR A 733 -44.95 11.85 13.56
CA THR A 733 -45.16 10.74 12.60
C THR A 733 -45.79 11.25 11.29
N HIS A 734 -46.58 12.31 11.34
CA HIS A 734 -47.13 12.96 10.15
C HIS A 734 -46.05 13.62 9.30
N GLY A 735 -45.03 14.24 9.92
CA GLY A 735 -43.86 14.78 9.20
C GLY A 735 -43.16 13.72 8.34
N ARG A 736 -42.91 12.54 8.91
CA ARG A 736 -42.32 11.39 8.22
C ARG A 736 -43.20 10.84 7.11
N ALA A 737 -44.48 10.61 7.39
CA ALA A 737 -45.41 10.10 6.39
C ALA A 737 -45.54 11.04 5.17
N ARG A 738 -45.50 12.37 5.39
CA ARG A 738 -45.46 13.35 4.29
C ARG A 738 -44.15 13.29 3.49
N ALA A 739 -43.01 13.14 4.17
CA ALA A 739 -41.71 12.95 3.50
C ALA A 739 -41.66 11.64 2.69
N VAL A 740 -42.27 10.56 3.18
CA VAL A 740 -42.46 9.30 2.44
C VAL A 740 -43.27 9.55 1.16
N LYS A 741 -44.37 10.32 1.21
CA LYS A 741 -45.14 10.64 0.00
C LYS A 741 -44.30 11.42 -1.03
N ALA A 742 -43.55 12.42 -0.59
CA ALA A 742 -42.64 13.17 -1.46
C ALA A 742 -41.57 12.26 -2.09
N LEU A 743 -40.96 11.37 -1.30
CA LEU A 743 -40.00 10.36 -1.76
C LEU A 743 -40.62 9.44 -2.83
N LEU A 744 -41.80 8.87 -2.54
CA LEU A 744 -42.52 7.99 -3.46
C LEU A 744 -42.83 8.69 -4.79
N GLY A 745 -43.30 9.94 -4.76
CA GLY A 745 -43.57 10.70 -5.99
C GLY A 745 -42.35 10.84 -6.88
N ARG A 746 -41.19 11.19 -6.31
CA ARG A 746 -39.94 11.33 -7.08
C ARG A 746 -39.40 10.00 -7.59
N VAL A 747 -39.49 8.93 -6.79
CA VAL A 747 -39.08 7.58 -7.23
C VAL A 747 -39.98 7.07 -8.35
N TRP A 748 -41.30 7.29 -8.27
CA TRP A 748 -42.24 6.92 -9.33
C TRP A 748 -42.04 7.72 -10.62
N GLU A 749 -41.70 9.01 -10.51
CA GLU A 749 -41.33 9.85 -11.66
C GLU A 749 -40.09 9.28 -12.37
N GLU A 750 -39.06 8.90 -11.61
CA GLU A 750 -37.84 8.26 -12.13
C GLU A 750 -38.11 6.89 -12.76
N ILE A 751 -38.96 6.06 -12.14
CA ILE A 751 -39.41 4.79 -12.73
C ILE A 751 -40.12 5.06 -14.08
N GLY A 752 -41.00 6.07 -14.13
CA GLY A 752 -41.68 6.49 -15.36
C GLY A 752 -40.70 6.93 -16.45
N GLU A 753 -39.62 7.63 -16.10
CA GLU A 753 -38.56 8.02 -17.03
C GLU A 753 -37.75 6.83 -17.56
N ILE A 754 -37.29 5.93 -16.67
CA ILE A 754 -36.46 4.77 -17.04
C ILE A 754 -37.19 3.81 -17.99
N TRP A 755 -38.49 3.64 -17.77
CA TRP A 755 -39.35 2.73 -18.54
C TRP A 755 -40.16 3.44 -19.63
N ASP A 756 -39.96 4.76 -19.81
CA ASP A 756 -40.61 5.61 -20.83
C ASP A 756 -42.13 5.45 -20.83
N SER A 757 -42.73 5.63 -19.66
CA SER A 757 -44.17 5.56 -19.43
C SER A 757 -44.71 6.95 -19.08
N ASP A 758 -45.38 7.59 -20.05
CA ASP A 758 -46.01 8.90 -19.88
C ASP A 758 -47.10 8.88 -18.81
N GLU A 759 -47.88 7.80 -18.74
CA GLU A 759 -48.96 7.63 -17.75
C GLU A 759 -48.42 7.70 -16.31
N ILE A 760 -47.32 6.98 -16.05
CA ILE A 760 -46.69 6.95 -14.72
C ILE A 760 -46.07 8.31 -14.39
N ARG A 761 -45.40 8.94 -15.37
CA ARG A 761 -44.81 10.28 -15.16
C ARG A 761 -45.87 11.32 -14.85
N GLN A 762 -46.96 11.35 -15.60
CA GLN A 762 -48.03 12.31 -15.40
C GLN A 762 -48.67 12.12 -14.01
N HIS A 763 -49.00 10.89 -13.62
CA HIS A 763 -49.56 10.61 -12.30
C HIS A 763 -48.60 10.98 -11.16
N ALA A 764 -47.30 10.73 -11.31
CA ALA A 764 -46.30 11.11 -10.32
C ALA A 764 -46.14 12.64 -10.20
N GLN A 765 -46.14 13.37 -11.32
CA GLN A 765 -46.04 14.83 -11.34
C GLN A 765 -47.31 15.52 -10.81
N GLU A 766 -48.48 15.00 -11.17
CA GLU A 766 -49.77 15.43 -10.62
C GLU A 766 -49.75 15.27 -9.10
N ALA A 767 -49.32 14.10 -8.60
CA ALA A 767 -49.16 13.87 -7.17
C ALA A 767 -48.21 14.92 -6.56
N LEU A 768 -46.96 15.03 -7.04
CA LEU A 768 -45.97 15.99 -6.53
C LEU A 768 -46.47 17.45 -6.53
N SER A 769 -47.31 17.86 -7.48
CA SER A 769 -47.91 19.19 -7.53
C SER A 769 -48.88 19.49 -6.37
N THR A 770 -49.45 18.45 -5.76
CA THR A 770 -50.36 18.58 -4.60
C THR A 770 -49.63 18.70 -3.26
N LEU A 771 -48.31 18.43 -3.21
CA LEU A 771 -47.52 18.57 -1.99
C LEU A 771 -47.13 20.04 -1.72
N PRO A 772 -47.07 20.45 -0.44
CA PRO A 772 -46.48 21.73 -0.07
C PRO A 772 -45.03 21.83 -0.54
N LYS A 773 -44.65 22.97 -1.13
CA LYS A 773 -43.27 23.23 -1.60
C LYS A 773 -42.22 23.08 -0.49
N SER A 774 -42.61 23.24 0.78
CA SER A 774 -41.74 23.07 1.94
C SER A 774 -41.25 21.64 2.16
N ILE A 775 -41.92 20.63 1.57
CA ILE A 775 -41.61 19.20 1.70
C ILE A 775 -40.91 18.67 0.42
N SER A 776 -40.59 19.55 -0.53
CA SER A 776 -39.88 19.15 -1.75
C SER A 776 -38.48 18.65 -1.41
N LEU A 777 -38.19 17.40 -1.78
CA LEU A 777 -36.83 16.87 -1.74
C LEU A 777 -36.02 17.52 -2.86
N ALA A 778 -34.75 17.83 -2.58
CA ALA A 778 -33.83 18.32 -3.60
C ALA A 778 -33.63 17.25 -4.68
N ASP A 779 -33.30 17.70 -5.89
CA ASP A 779 -32.91 16.79 -6.96
C ASP A 779 -31.70 15.95 -6.55
N PRO A 780 -31.59 14.70 -7.06
CA PRO A 780 -30.51 13.82 -6.69
C PRO A 780 -29.16 14.38 -7.14
N ALA A 781 -28.52 15.12 -6.26
CA ALA A 781 -27.16 15.60 -6.45
C ALA A 781 -26.18 14.48 -6.09
N THR A 782 -25.35 14.09 -7.04
CA THR A 782 -24.15 13.30 -6.74
C THR A 782 -23.18 14.18 -5.95
N PRO A 783 -22.80 13.83 -4.71
CA PRO A 783 -21.83 14.61 -3.97
C PRO A 783 -20.50 14.65 -4.74
N PRO A 784 -19.84 15.81 -4.86
CA PRO A 784 -18.58 15.93 -5.59
C PRO A 784 -17.50 15.05 -4.96
N LEU A 785 -16.72 14.38 -5.81
CA LEU A 785 -15.62 13.49 -5.41
C LEU A 785 -14.60 14.21 -4.51
N GLY A 786 -14.30 13.65 -3.33
CA GLY A 786 -13.32 14.18 -2.39
C GLY A 786 -13.86 14.91 -1.16
N THR A 787 -15.19 15.04 -1.02
CA THR A 787 -15.86 15.58 0.17
C THR A 787 -15.91 14.60 1.35
N ASN A 788 -14.82 13.86 1.61
CA ASN A 788 -14.80 12.80 2.63
C ASN A 788 -15.03 13.31 4.07
N ASN A 789 -15.08 14.63 4.29
CA ASN A 789 -15.14 15.21 5.64
C ASN A 789 -16.34 16.15 5.87
N VAL A 790 -17.22 16.38 4.89
CA VAL A 790 -18.33 17.33 5.07
C VAL A 790 -19.43 16.68 5.91
N ILE A 791 -19.64 17.18 7.13
CA ILE A 791 -20.80 16.88 7.95
C ILE A 791 -21.90 17.83 7.51
N GLU A 792 -22.98 17.29 6.96
CA GLU A 792 -24.20 18.05 6.79
C GLU A 792 -24.97 18.04 8.12
N ASP A 793 -25.50 19.18 8.53
CA ASP A 793 -26.39 19.25 9.69
C ASP A 793 -27.74 18.62 9.33
N PRO A 794 -28.34 17.83 10.24
CA PRO A 794 -29.64 17.23 10.00
C PRO A 794 -30.73 18.30 9.88
N VAL A 795 -31.49 18.26 8.79
CA VAL A 795 -32.65 19.13 8.60
C VAL A 795 -33.86 18.50 9.30
N ALA A 796 -34.50 19.25 10.19
CA ALA A 796 -35.73 18.82 10.85
C ALA A 796 -36.93 18.84 9.88
N PHE A 797 -37.98 18.09 10.18
CA PHE A 797 -39.19 18.12 9.35
C PHE A 797 -39.82 19.53 9.35
N PRO A 798 -40.24 20.03 8.17
CA PRO A 798 -40.98 21.28 8.08
C PRO A 798 -42.26 21.24 8.92
N THR A 799 -42.53 22.32 9.67
CA THR A 799 -43.78 22.47 10.43
C THR A 799 -44.96 22.73 9.47
N PRO A 800 -46.12 22.08 9.67
CA PRO A 800 -47.26 22.25 8.78
C PRO A 800 -47.91 23.64 8.94
N THR A 801 -48.14 24.35 7.84
CA THR A 801 -48.73 25.70 7.84
C THR A 801 -50.23 25.75 7.49
N SER A 802 -50.92 24.63 7.18
CA SER A 802 -52.34 24.65 6.80
C SER A 802 -53.10 23.33 7.01
N THR A 803 -54.36 23.46 7.42
CA THR A 803 -55.32 22.45 7.92
C THR A 803 -56.18 21.72 6.86
N ASP A 804 -55.67 21.46 5.65
CA ASP A 804 -56.41 20.70 4.63
C ASP A 804 -55.96 19.23 4.59
N GLU A 805 -56.22 18.50 5.68
CA GLU A 805 -55.71 17.13 5.92
C GLU A 805 -56.57 16.00 5.29
N SER A 806 -57.67 16.33 4.58
CA SER A 806 -58.70 15.36 4.18
C SER A 806 -58.65 14.86 2.72
N LYS A 807 -57.62 15.19 1.94
CA LYS A 807 -57.56 14.88 0.48
C LYS A 807 -56.29 14.14 0.00
N PHE A 808 -55.71 13.21 0.75
CA PHE A 808 -54.44 12.57 0.33
C PHE A 808 -54.46 11.04 0.18
N PRO A 809 -55.12 10.46 -0.84
CA PRO A 809 -54.52 9.38 -1.61
C PRO A 809 -53.59 10.02 -2.66
N PHE A 810 -52.29 10.09 -2.37
CA PHE A 810 -51.30 10.82 -3.16
C PHE A 810 -50.96 10.11 -4.49
N ILE A 811 -50.74 8.80 -4.46
CA ILE A 811 -50.47 7.96 -5.65
C ILE A 811 -51.38 6.75 -5.59
N ASN A 812 -52.12 6.46 -6.66
CA ASN A 812 -52.87 5.22 -6.77
C ASN A 812 -51.91 4.07 -7.15
N ALA A 813 -51.39 3.37 -6.13
CA ALA A 813 -50.45 2.27 -6.31
C ALA A 813 -50.96 1.19 -7.28
N GLU A 814 -52.26 0.87 -7.26
CA GLU A 814 -52.87 -0.09 -8.18
C GLU A 814 -52.81 0.41 -9.64
N ALA A 815 -53.07 1.69 -9.88
CA ALA A 815 -52.96 2.30 -11.20
C ALA A 815 -51.50 2.29 -11.71
N MET A 816 -50.53 2.62 -10.85
CA MET A 816 -49.10 2.62 -11.23
C MET A 816 -48.59 1.21 -11.55
N VAL A 817 -48.94 0.21 -10.74
CA VAL A 817 -48.57 -1.19 -10.96
C VAL A 817 -49.23 -1.76 -12.21
N THR A 818 -50.49 -1.43 -12.48
CA THR A 818 -51.18 -1.87 -13.70
C THR A 818 -50.62 -1.21 -14.96
N ALA A 819 -50.20 0.06 -14.89
CA ALA A 819 -49.48 0.75 -15.97
C ALA A 819 -48.11 0.08 -16.24
N LEU A 820 -47.33 -0.22 -15.18
CA LEU A 820 -46.06 -0.95 -15.32
C LEU A 820 -46.24 -2.35 -15.91
N ALA A 821 -47.23 -3.10 -15.43
CA ALA A 821 -47.52 -4.45 -15.95
C ALA A 821 -47.98 -4.42 -17.41
N SER A 822 -48.55 -3.31 -17.88
CA SER A 822 -48.98 -3.12 -19.26
C SER A 822 -47.87 -2.59 -20.18
N ASN A 823 -46.72 -2.19 -19.65
CA ASN A 823 -45.61 -1.65 -20.43
C ASN A 823 -44.83 -2.76 -21.17
N ASP A 824 -44.71 -2.64 -22.48
CA ASP A 824 -44.04 -3.63 -23.34
C ASP A 824 -42.54 -3.79 -23.02
N ARG A 825 -41.86 -2.73 -22.60
CA ARG A 825 -40.44 -2.76 -22.22
C ARG A 825 -40.23 -3.57 -20.95
N VAL A 826 -41.11 -3.41 -19.97
CA VAL A 826 -41.08 -4.16 -18.70
C VAL A 826 -41.30 -5.65 -18.97
N GLN A 827 -42.30 -6.01 -19.77
CA GLN A 827 -42.57 -7.40 -20.14
C GLN A 827 -41.39 -8.03 -20.92
N ALA A 828 -40.80 -7.28 -21.85
CA ALA A 828 -39.66 -7.74 -22.65
C ALA A 828 -38.40 -7.98 -21.80
N VAL A 829 -38.09 -7.10 -20.83
CA VAL A 829 -36.91 -7.25 -19.96
C VAL A 829 -37.09 -8.40 -18.98
N LEU A 830 -38.27 -8.51 -18.35
CA LEU A 830 -38.54 -9.54 -17.35
C LEU A 830 -38.80 -10.93 -17.96
N GLY A 831 -39.17 -10.98 -19.26
CA GLY A 831 -39.56 -12.22 -19.92
C GLY A 831 -40.86 -12.81 -19.35
N LEU A 832 -41.73 -11.96 -18.81
CA LEU A 832 -43.02 -12.30 -18.21
C LEU A 832 -44.14 -11.62 -18.99
N ASP A 833 -45.30 -12.26 -19.04
CA ASP A 833 -46.52 -11.66 -19.57
C ASP A 833 -47.11 -10.64 -18.57
N LYS A 834 -48.05 -9.80 -19.02
CA LYS A 834 -48.74 -8.82 -18.16
C LYS A 834 -49.23 -9.42 -16.83
N GLN A 835 -49.80 -10.62 -16.85
CA GLN A 835 -50.27 -11.28 -15.62
C GLN A 835 -49.11 -11.73 -14.72
N GLY A 836 -48.03 -12.26 -15.29
CA GLY A 836 -46.82 -12.62 -14.55
C GLY A 836 -46.12 -11.42 -13.91
N VAL A 837 -46.05 -10.29 -14.60
CA VAL A 837 -45.52 -9.03 -14.04
C VAL A 837 -46.41 -8.52 -12.92
N LEU A 838 -47.73 -8.44 -13.15
CA LEU A 838 -48.68 -7.96 -12.12
C LEU A 838 -48.62 -8.84 -10.87
N LYS A 839 -48.58 -10.17 -11.04
CA LYS A 839 -48.46 -11.10 -9.91
C LYS A 839 -47.20 -10.89 -9.09
N ARG A 840 -46.09 -10.47 -9.71
CA ARG A 840 -44.82 -10.19 -9.03
C ARG A 840 -44.83 -8.83 -8.33
N LEU A 841 -45.43 -7.80 -8.94
CA LEU A 841 -45.48 -6.45 -8.38
C LEU A 841 -46.51 -6.29 -7.24
N VAL A 842 -47.51 -7.16 -7.18
CA VAL A 842 -48.57 -7.18 -6.14
C VAL A 842 -48.29 -8.25 -5.07
N LEU A 843 -47.08 -8.81 -5.00
CA LEU A 843 -46.73 -9.73 -3.91
C LEU A 843 -46.81 -9.01 -2.57
N ASP A 844 -47.38 -9.69 -1.57
CA ASP A 844 -47.41 -9.21 -0.19
C ASP A 844 -45.97 -9.05 0.31
N TRP A 845 -45.56 -7.80 0.47
CA TRP A 845 -44.22 -7.44 0.92
C TRP A 845 -44.25 -7.06 2.41
N THR A 846 -43.39 -7.68 3.19
CA THR A 846 -43.13 -7.29 4.59
C THR A 846 -41.64 -7.10 4.83
N GLU A 847 -41.30 -6.25 5.79
CA GLU A 847 -39.90 -6.00 6.18
C GLU A 847 -39.18 -7.29 6.60
N GLU A 848 -39.88 -8.15 7.35
CA GLU A 848 -39.40 -9.47 7.77
C GLU A 848 -39.15 -10.41 6.58
N SER A 849 -40.06 -10.44 5.59
CA SER A 849 -39.89 -11.25 4.37
C SER A 849 -38.69 -10.77 3.54
N ALA A 850 -38.46 -9.46 3.46
CA ALA A 850 -37.32 -8.92 2.75
C ALA A 850 -35.99 -9.24 3.46
N VAL A 851 -35.94 -9.15 4.79
CA VAL A 851 -34.74 -9.58 5.55
C VAL A 851 -34.48 -11.07 5.34
N HIS A 852 -35.52 -11.90 5.39
CA HIS A 852 -35.42 -13.34 5.14
C HIS A 852 -34.87 -13.65 3.72
N ASP A 853 -35.44 -13.02 2.69
CA ASP A 853 -35.02 -13.19 1.29
C ASP A 853 -33.60 -12.64 1.03
N SER A 854 -33.13 -11.72 1.88
CA SER A 854 -31.74 -11.24 1.84
C SER A 854 -30.73 -12.26 2.39
N ILE A 855 -31.15 -13.19 3.26
CA ILE A 855 -30.27 -14.14 3.95
C ILE A 855 -30.33 -15.52 3.29
N GLU A 856 -31.51 -15.96 2.87
CA GLU A 856 -31.71 -17.30 2.34
C GLU A 856 -31.29 -17.44 0.88
N THR A 857 -30.49 -18.46 0.60
CA THR A 857 -30.40 -19.03 -0.75
C THR A 857 -31.62 -19.91 -0.98
N GLN A 858 -32.78 -19.32 -1.30
CA GLN A 858 -33.95 -20.13 -1.63
C GLN A 858 -33.64 -20.99 -2.88
N HIS A 859 -33.51 -22.29 -2.68
CA HIS A 859 -33.78 -23.30 -3.69
C HIS A 859 -35.30 -23.61 -3.69
N HIS A 860 -36.14 -22.59 -3.82
CA HIS A 860 -37.56 -22.85 -4.06
C HIS A 860 -37.73 -23.22 -5.55
N PRO A 861 -38.22 -24.42 -5.89
CA PRO A 861 -38.66 -24.70 -7.25
C PRO A 861 -39.83 -23.76 -7.54
N ASP A 862 -39.71 -22.93 -8.58
CA ASP A 862 -40.77 -22.06 -9.08
C ASP A 862 -42.14 -22.75 -9.04
N VAL A 863 -43.01 -22.32 -8.12
CA VAL A 863 -44.41 -22.78 -8.03
C VAL A 863 -45.27 -22.21 -9.18
N LEU A 864 -44.70 -21.40 -10.09
CA LEU A 864 -45.50 -20.62 -11.04
C LEU A 864 -44.95 -20.62 -12.46
N ARG A 865 -44.61 -21.80 -12.98
CA ARG A 865 -44.58 -22.00 -14.44
C ARG A 865 -45.99 -22.33 -14.91
N GLY A 866 -46.68 -21.34 -15.48
CA GLY A 866 -47.96 -21.53 -16.17
C GLY A 866 -47.88 -22.64 -17.23
N GLU A 867 -49.02 -23.29 -17.41
CA GLU A 867 -49.24 -24.43 -18.31
C GLU A 867 -48.64 -24.18 -19.71
N GLY A 868 -47.71 -25.04 -20.14
CA GLY A 868 -47.21 -24.99 -21.53
C GLY A 868 -45.84 -25.61 -21.82
N ALA A 869 -45.03 -25.98 -20.81
CA ALA A 869 -43.66 -26.48 -21.03
C ALA A 869 -43.39 -27.90 -20.50
N SER A 870 -44.42 -28.71 -20.31
CA SER A 870 -44.34 -30.11 -19.88
C SER A 870 -44.27 -31.08 -21.06
N ALA A 871 -43.19 -31.02 -21.86
CA ALA A 871 -42.94 -32.01 -22.91
C ALA A 871 -41.50 -32.59 -22.97
N LEU A 872 -40.59 -32.24 -22.05
CA LEU A 872 -39.20 -32.74 -22.08
C LEU A 872 -38.69 -33.38 -20.79
N ARG A 873 -39.58 -33.90 -19.93
CA ARG A 873 -39.19 -34.80 -18.82
C ARG A 873 -40.17 -35.95 -18.67
N LYS A 874 -40.13 -36.89 -19.61
CA LYS A 874 -40.46 -38.30 -19.35
C LYS A 874 -39.15 -39.08 -19.43
N ILE A 875 -38.45 -39.17 -18.31
CA ILE A 875 -37.42 -40.19 -18.12
C ILE A 875 -38.05 -41.22 -17.18
N SER A 876 -38.12 -42.45 -17.68
CA SER A 876 -38.79 -43.62 -17.13
C SER A 876 -38.20 -44.12 -15.80
N PRO A 877 -38.93 -44.93 -15.01
CA PRO A 877 -38.51 -45.45 -13.69
C PRO A 877 -37.29 -46.39 -13.66
N ALA A 878 -36.56 -46.55 -14.78
CA ALA A 878 -35.45 -47.48 -14.91
C ALA A 878 -34.08 -46.92 -14.45
N LEU A 879 -34.04 -45.71 -13.86
CA LEU A 879 -32.80 -45.04 -13.42
C LEU A 879 -32.67 -44.90 -11.89
N MET A 880 -33.51 -45.58 -11.10
CA MET A 880 -33.45 -45.54 -9.63
C MET A 880 -32.33 -46.40 -9.01
N HIS A 881 -31.41 -46.98 -9.80
CA HIS A 881 -30.31 -47.82 -9.30
C HIS A 881 -28.94 -47.44 -9.88
N ILE A 882 -28.52 -46.20 -9.68
CA ILE A 882 -27.11 -45.84 -9.79
C ILE A 882 -26.75 -45.04 -8.54
N ASP A 883 -25.86 -45.62 -7.73
CA ASP A 883 -25.33 -45.02 -6.52
C ASP A 883 -24.53 -43.74 -6.83
N ASN A 884 -24.89 -42.68 -6.10
CA ASN A 884 -24.14 -41.47 -5.75
C ASN A 884 -22.98 -41.03 -6.66
N ILE A 885 -23.28 -40.12 -7.60
CA ILE A 885 -22.34 -39.10 -8.08
C ILE A 885 -23.02 -37.73 -7.89
N SER A 886 -22.35 -36.81 -7.22
CA SER A 886 -22.88 -35.48 -6.90
C SER A 886 -23.18 -34.65 -8.16
N LEU A 887 -24.38 -34.07 -8.20
CA LEU A 887 -24.93 -33.26 -9.31
C LEU A 887 -24.14 -31.99 -9.65
N GLN A 888 -23.12 -31.62 -8.86
CA GLN A 888 -22.20 -30.52 -9.19
C GLN A 888 -21.21 -30.86 -10.33
N SER A 889 -21.12 -32.12 -10.74
CA SER A 889 -20.24 -32.55 -11.85
C SER A 889 -20.92 -32.60 -13.23
N VAL A 890 -22.24 -32.38 -13.33
CA VAL A 890 -22.99 -32.51 -14.60
C VAL A 890 -23.29 -31.16 -15.28
N ALA A 891 -23.09 -30.03 -14.60
CA ALA A 891 -23.32 -28.67 -15.16
C ALA A 891 -22.05 -27.96 -15.67
N ARG A 892 -21.00 -28.71 -16.02
CA ARG A 892 -19.88 -28.20 -16.84
C ARG A 892 -19.67 -29.12 -18.04
N SER A 893 -20.59 -29.08 -18.99
CA SER A 893 -20.33 -29.49 -20.37
C SER A 893 -20.59 -28.31 -21.28
N GLY A 894 -19.50 -27.66 -21.70
CA GLY A 894 -19.52 -26.49 -22.56
C GLY A 894 -18.38 -25.52 -22.25
N LYS A 895 -17.22 -25.75 -22.90
CA LYS A 895 -15.97 -24.96 -22.85
C LYS A 895 -15.15 -25.05 -21.57
N GLY A 896 -14.29 -26.06 -21.52
CA GLY A 896 -13.13 -26.10 -20.62
C GLY A 896 -11.83 -26.24 -21.42
N GLY A 897 -10.86 -25.41 -21.10
CA GLY A 897 -9.49 -25.52 -21.61
C GLY A 897 -8.57 -24.38 -21.13
N GLY A 898 -8.76 -23.91 -19.90
CA GLY A 898 -7.93 -22.87 -19.27
C GLY A 898 -6.90 -23.50 -18.34
N VAL A 899 -5.62 -23.38 -18.73
CA VAL A 899 -4.35 -23.22 -18.00
C VAL A 899 -4.03 -24.08 -16.74
N ASP A 900 -4.98 -24.55 -15.95
CA ASP A 900 -4.68 -25.33 -14.74
C ASP A 900 -4.32 -26.80 -15.04
N THR A 901 -4.90 -27.35 -16.12
CA THR A 901 -4.53 -28.67 -16.66
C THR A 901 -3.21 -28.66 -17.45
N LEU A 902 -2.69 -27.48 -17.82
CA LEU A 902 -1.37 -27.33 -18.45
C LEU A 902 -0.25 -27.21 -17.40
N ARG A 903 -0.55 -26.68 -16.22
CA ARG A 903 0.42 -26.58 -15.11
C ARG A 903 0.71 -27.95 -14.49
N GLU A 904 -0.32 -28.76 -14.30
CA GLU A 904 -0.19 -30.13 -13.78
C GLU A 904 0.44 -31.10 -14.82
N ALA A 905 0.38 -30.77 -16.11
CA ALA A 905 1.03 -31.52 -17.19
C ALA A 905 2.47 -31.08 -17.51
N LEU A 906 2.98 -29.98 -16.92
CA LEU A 906 4.33 -29.45 -17.17
C LEU A 906 5.32 -29.69 -16.01
N GLU A 907 4.86 -30.01 -14.80
CA GLU A 907 5.74 -30.26 -13.63
C GLU A 907 6.35 -31.69 -13.61
N GLY A 908 6.13 -32.49 -14.65
CA GLY A 908 6.59 -33.89 -14.75
C GLY A 908 7.84 -34.18 -15.61
N ARG A 909 8.60 -33.17 -16.07
CA ARG A 909 9.88 -33.41 -16.79
C ARG A 909 10.97 -32.42 -16.38
N ALA A 910 11.92 -32.90 -15.58
CA ALA A 910 13.27 -32.35 -15.53
C ALA A 910 14.19 -33.25 -16.39
N LEU A 911 14.77 -32.67 -17.44
CA LEU A 911 16.09 -33.07 -17.97
C LEU A 911 16.86 -31.79 -18.26
N GLY A 912 18.09 -31.74 -17.73
CA GLY A 912 18.82 -30.52 -17.43
C GLY A 912 19.91 -30.10 -18.42
N ALA A 913 20.50 -28.95 -18.08
CA ALA A 913 21.91 -28.55 -18.26
C ALA A 913 22.01 -27.17 -17.55
N SER A 914 22.97 -26.80 -16.71
CA SER A 914 24.36 -27.16 -16.56
C SER A 914 24.83 -26.65 -15.19
N ALA A 915 25.61 -27.42 -14.44
CA ALA A 915 26.68 -26.89 -13.60
C ALA A 915 27.60 -28.03 -13.17
N SER A 916 28.74 -28.13 -13.85
CA SER A 916 29.83 -29.02 -13.51
C SER A 916 30.45 -28.65 -12.16
N VAL A 917 30.76 -29.71 -11.43
CA VAL A 917 31.61 -29.84 -10.23
C VAL A 917 33.01 -29.27 -10.48
N THR A 918 33.61 -28.65 -9.43
CA THR A 918 34.99 -28.84 -8.92
C THR A 918 35.21 -27.89 -7.74
N THR A 919 35.87 -28.15 -6.60
CA THR A 919 36.51 -29.31 -5.94
C THR A 919 37.14 -28.73 -4.65
N PHE A 920 37.09 -29.47 -3.52
CA PHE A 920 38.03 -29.43 -2.37
C PHE A 920 38.17 -28.08 -1.60
N ASP A 921 38.35 -27.96 -0.29
CA ASP A 921 38.81 -28.83 0.79
C ASP A 921 38.30 -28.24 2.13
N ARG A 922 37.86 -29.08 3.08
CA ARG A 922 37.75 -28.69 4.50
C ARG A 922 38.45 -29.74 5.35
N ILE A 923 39.62 -29.38 5.87
CA ILE A 923 40.33 -30.08 6.94
C ILE A 923 40.03 -29.37 8.27
N SER A 924 39.45 -30.16 9.17
CA SER A 924 39.36 -30.16 10.64
C SER A 924 40.00 -29.06 11.52
N SER A 925 39.26 -28.67 12.58
CA SER A 925 39.64 -28.74 14.01
C SER A 925 38.43 -28.37 14.89
N GLN A 926 37.72 -29.31 15.51
CA GLN A 926 37.87 -29.78 16.91
C GLN A 926 37.87 -28.70 18.00
N GLY A 927 36.96 -28.85 18.97
CA GLY A 927 37.03 -28.19 20.28
C GLY A 927 35.71 -28.15 21.08
N HIS A 928 35.32 -29.30 21.66
CA HIS A 928 34.58 -29.55 22.93
C HIS A 928 33.51 -28.55 23.46
N GLY A 929 32.35 -28.98 23.97
CA GLY A 929 31.86 -30.34 24.23
C GLY A 929 30.53 -30.38 25.01
N ASN A 930 29.96 -31.61 25.05
CA ASN A 930 29.19 -32.24 26.15
C ASN A 930 27.75 -31.71 26.44
N LEU A 931 26.65 -32.50 26.49
CA LEU A 931 26.40 -33.95 26.66
C LEU A 931 24.98 -34.39 26.16
N LEU A 932 24.95 -35.51 25.41
CA LEU A 932 24.11 -36.74 25.48
C LEU A 932 22.55 -36.69 25.66
N VAL A 933 21.71 -37.08 24.67
CA VAL A 933 21.19 -38.44 24.24
C VAL A 933 19.81 -38.77 24.90
N PRO A 934 18.81 -39.53 24.33
CA PRO A 934 18.87 -40.57 23.28
C PRO A 934 17.81 -40.63 22.14
N THR A 935 18.27 -41.21 21.02
CA THR A 935 17.69 -42.19 20.05
C THR A 935 16.19 -42.56 20.02
N SER A 936 15.60 -42.60 18.81
CA SER A 936 15.16 -43.86 18.16
C SER A 936 14.71 -43.67 16.68
N ARG A 937 14.78 -44.77 15.92
CA ARG A 937 14.74 -44.95 14.44
C ARG A 937 13.34 -44.79 13.81
N PRO A 938 13.25 -44.67 12.47
CA PRO A 938 12.16 -45.26 11.71
C PRO A 938 12.64 -46.44 10.84
N ALA A 939 11.81 -47.47 10.77
CA ALA A 939 11.96 -48.66 9.94
C ALA A 939 10.90 -48.65 8.82
N SER A 940 11.32 -49.11 7.63
CA SER A 940 10.64 -49.96 6.61
C SER A 940 9.14 -49.76 6.31
N ALA A 941 8.57 -50.03 5.14
CA ALA A 941 8.94 -50.40 3.78
C ALA A 941 7.58 -50.70 3.10
N GLY A 942 7.42 -50.50 1.80
CA GLY A 942 6.22 -50.98 1.09
C GLY A 942 6.18 -50.54 -0.36
N ARG A 943 6.51 -51.45 -1.26
CA ARG A 943 6.69 -51.28 -2.70
C ARG A 943 5.59 -52.04 -3.41
N GLU A 944 4.82 -51.41 -4.30
CA GLU A 944 3.89 -52.11 -5.21
C GLU A 944 4.23 -51.91 -6.69
N ARG A 945 3.81 -52.91 -7.46
CA ARG A 945 4.32 -53.35 -8.78
C ARG A 945 3.73 -52.55 -9.94
N MET A 946 4.58 -52.19 -10.91
CA MET A 946 4.17 -51.76 -12.25
C MET A 946 3.92 -52.98 -13.16
N LEU A 947 2.72 -53.05 -13.75
CA LEU A 947 2.37 -53.95 -14.86
C LEU A 947 2.64 -53.24 -16.20
N LYS A 948 3.24 -53.97 -17.14
CA LYS A 948 3.54 -53.56 -18.52
C LYS A 948 2.30 -53.72 -19.39
N SER A 949 1.98 -52.74 -20.25
CA SER A 949 1.09 -52.93 -21.40
C SER A 949 1.80 -52.56 -22.71
N SER A 950 1.54 -53.36 -23.75
CA SER A 950 2.27 -53.44 -25.01
C SER A 950 1.71 -52.54 -26.12
N ALA A 951 2.58 -52.12 -27.04
CA ALA A 951 2.41 -51.13 -28.11
C ALA A 951 1.37 -51.45 -29.22
N SER A 952 0.42 -52.36 -29.01
CA SER A 952 -0.58 -52.75 -30.01
C SER A 952 -1.88 -51.94 -29.94
N GLU A 953 -2.21 -51.34 -28.80
CA GLU A 953 -3.48 -50.62 -28.59
C GLU A 953 -3.47 -49.19 -29.18
N VAL A 954 -2.28 -48.64 -29.45
CA VAL A 954 -2.11 -47.28 -29.98
C VAL A 954 -2.53 -47.19 -31.45
N ARG A 955 -2.47 -48.30 -32.20
CA ARG A 955 -2.82 -48.32 -33.64
C ARG A 955 -4.34 -48.33 -33.86
N ASP A 956 -5.07 -49.10 -33.06
CA ASP A 956 -6.55 -49.14 -33.08
C ASP A 956 -7.20 -47.85 -32.55
N ALA A 957 -6.50 -47.10 -31.68
CA ALA A 957 -6.95 -45.78 -31.22
C ALA A 957 -6.78 -44.70 -32.30
N LEU A 958 -5.77 -44.81 -33.16
CA LEU A 958 -5.50 -43.86 -34.25
C LEU A 958 -6.45 -44.07 -35.44
N ASP A 959 -6.84 -45.31 -35.72
CA ASP A 959 -7.85 -45.60 -36.77
C ASP A 959 -9.27 -45.18 -36.32
N LYS A 960 -9.58 -45.22 -35.02
CA LYS A 960 -10.84 -44.68 -34.46
C LYS A 960 -10.91 -43.14 -34.44
N LEU A 961 -9.78 -42.44 -34.61
CA LEU A 961 -9.71 -40.98 -34.66
C LEU A 961 -9.78 -40.41 -36.10
N GLY A 962 -9.93 -41.26 -37.12
CA GLY A 962 -10.28 -40.82 -38.48
C GLY A 962 -9.19 -40.03 -39.21
N ILE A 963 -7.92 -40.16 -38.84
CA ILE A 963 -6.80 -39.45 -39.48
C ILE A 963 -6.08 -40.40 -40.42
N GLY A 964 -6.68 -40.65 -41.59
CA GLY A 964 -6.12 -41.49 -42.63
C GLY A 964 -6.50 -41.01 -44.04
N LYS A 965 -5.62 -40.19 -44.63
CA LYS A 965 -5.46 -39.87 -46.07
C LYS A 965 -6.66 -39.30 -46.85
N GLN A 966 -6.54 -38.03 -47.27
CA GLN A 966 -6.84 -37.51 -48.63
C GLN A 966 -6.27 -36.08 -48.75
N THR A 967 -5.19 -35.86 -49.51
CA THR A 967 -5.08 -35.32 -50.88
C THR A 967 -5.28 -33.79 -51.04
N GLN A 968 -4.17 -33.14 -51.38
CA GLN A 968 -3.94 -31.87 -52.11
C GLN A 968 -5.13 -30.94 -52.44
N ALA A 969 -5.06 -29.68 -51.99
CA ALA A 969 -5.05 -28.48 -52.86
C ALA A 969 -5.01 -27.17 -52.04
N ASN A 970 -4.04 -26.30 -52.39
CA ASN A 970 -4.02 -24.82 -52.36
C ASN A 970 -4.37 -24.02 -51.08
N GLY A 971 -3.46 -23.08 -50.76
CA GLY A 971 -3.84 -21.73 -50.30
C GLY A 971 -3.13 -21.20 -49.05
N LYS A 972 -2.02 -20.48 -49.26
CA LYS A 972 -1.24 -19.76 -48.24
C LYS A 972 -2.04 -18.62 -47.58
N LEU A 973 -1.89 -18.43 -46.27
CA LEU A 973 -2.00 -17.12 -45.61
C LEU A 973 -0.83 -16.91 -44.65
N ARG A 974 -0.20 -15.74 -44.80
CA ARG A 974 1.05 -15.27 -44.20
C ARG A 974 0.84 -14.71 -42.79
N SER A 975 1.83 -14.90 -41.92
CA SER A 975 2.05 -14.11 -40.70
C SER A 975 2.86 -12.83 -41.01
N PRO A 976 2.57 -11.67 -40.39
CA PRO A 976 3.35 -10.44 -40.58
C PRO A 976 4.25 -10.17 -39.38
N PHE A 977 5.56 -10.39 -39.51
CA PHE A 977 6.58 -9.64 -38.75
C PHE A 977 7.87 -9.54 -39.59
N PRO A 978 8.45 -8.33 -39.77
CA PRO A 978 9.62 -8.14 -40.60
C PRO A 978 10.91 -8.43 -39.82
N ILE A 979 11.73 -9.33 -40.37
CA ILE A 979 13.14 -9.48 -40.02
C ILE A 979 13.93 -8.75 -41.11
N ALA A 980 14.72 -7.76 -40.72
CA ALA A 980 15.57 -7.00 -41.61
C ALA A 980 16.80 -7.82 -42.00
N GLU A 981 16.77 -8.38 -43.22
CA GLU A 981 17.96 -8.89 -43.91
C GLU A 981 18.64 -7.76 -44.69
N ARG A 982 19.95 -7.65 -44.50
CA ARG A 982 20.86 -6.87 -45.35
C ARG A 982 20.97 -7.56 -46.70
N LEU A 983 20.76 -6.79 -47.77
CA LEU A 983 21.02 -7.18 -49.15
C LEU A 983 22.14 -6.29 -49.72
N ASP A 984 23.14 -6.97 -50.26
CA ASP A 984 24.23 -6.43 -51.06
C ASP A 984 23.72 -5.79 -52.37
N SER A 985 24.44 -4.77 -52.85
CA SER A 985 24.42 -4.40 -54.27
C SER A 985 25.83 -4.02 -54.76
N GLU A 986 26.38 -4.95 -55.53
CA GLU A 986 27.03 -4.81 -56.83
C GLU A 986 28.10 -3.72 -57.14
N THR A 987 29.32 -4.22 -57.36
CA THR A 987 30.19 -4.04 -58.55
C THR A 987 30.77 -2.66 -58.92
N LYS A 988 32.11 -2.52 -58.82
CA LYS A 988 33.09 -2.53 -59.95
C LYS A 988 34.47 -1.97 -59.55
N THR A 989 35.49 -2.81 -59.75
CA THR A 989 36.88 -2.58 -60.18
C THR A 989 37.49 -1.15 -60.18
N SER A 990 38.57 -0.95 -59.41
CA SER A 990 39.95 -0.67 -59.92
C SER A 990 40.89 -0.35 -58.72
N VAL A 991 41.93 -1.17 -58.48
CA VAL A 991 43.36 -0.94 -58.79
C VAL A 991 44.13 -0.16 -57.68
N LEU A 992 45.26 -0.76 -57.28
CA LEU A 992 46.46 -0.24 -56.56
C LEU A 992 46.52 -0.25 -55.01
N VAL A 993 47.14 -1.33 -54.52
CA VAL A 993 48.11 -1.44 -53.40
C VAL A 993 49.32 -0.51 -53.74
N PRO A 994 50.10 0.14 -52.82
CA PRO A 994 50.87 -0.57 -51.79
C PRO A 994 51.20 0.30 -50.51
N PRO A 995 52.21 -0.01 -49.65
CA PRO A 995 51.91 -0.53 -48.32
C PRO A 995 52.76 0.07 -47.15
N TYR A 996 52.44 -0.38 -45.93
CA TYR A 996 53.34 -0.59 -44.77
C TYR A 996 54.07 0.56 -44.05
N ARG A 997 54.05 0.43 -42.70
CA ARG A 997 54.94 0.96 -41.65
C ARG A 997 54.74 2.44 -41.32
N SER A 998 54.53 2.85 -40.08
CA SER A 998 55.12 2.43 -38.79
C SER A 998 54.15 2.56 -37.62
#